data_AF-A0A3B3V2W4-F1
#
_entry.id   AF-A0A3B3V2W4-F1
#
_cell.length_a   1.000
_cell.length_b   1.000
_cell.length_c   1.000
_cell.angle_alpha   90.00
_cell.angle_beta   90.00
_cell.angle_gamma   90.00
#
_symmetry.space_group_name_H-M   'P 1'
#
loop_
_entity.id
_entity.type
_entity.pdbx_description
1 polymer ?
#
loop_
_entity_poly.entity_id
_entity_poly.type
_entity_poly.pdbx_seq_one_letter_code
_entity_poly.pdbx_strand_id
1 'polypeptide(L)'
;MTWKCFTLVQFDSMLLKAAQPADQSTAGCVSRWAGPEGGPGAAGEQVFLLRQLQSVMFCRTRLVTQRVGMDQSQNKQLVPDGPARSLLSATVGPRVLTRLDDGSGGTSPERVAALWAEAGIRNSQQILQSLDFPLEERLSLSDLTLVLDNELLLSANSVHQAALISYRTEIQHLQEALEQVSRERDKLRSDLDRADQQNLQLVREADDRHASMEALNQNRIRDLESDFRRRAAALRLQAEQENEALLQQGERERSVMRQELQLLRGKEAELQEELDATAQEKQRLQQELGALQSALRESDGSVQRLQTDLDQLLLHKLGGLDPAGAGLSHEERFCELLRESQRQCRELQDRNDELSSELLEAQRSSRRSSRPAGGAGSQRDAAGDPDMRSIQSELALQQLKESHQEALQQLHIQLETQMNYYERQLDMMKQNMEVERKDICQAFKVEISELEEQKVQVEQQLKEALTRLQNQQGAGLSAEEQRRVQRERAELEQNYAREISNLVQKLSAEKEQLEAELKLHTQQEVMRVRAQLEEVRSENAALQERLKVLQQTVQNLEDESEKRRRRQQEVEEERERSREEEERLHRENSRYREEVLDLSGRNLQLSSDNGDLSNRLHSEQETVWMLRKRLATVTKEQEEEVAAVRRLQVELSRVKAELQKVEEEREELQKDREQQKHYVEQQVQQRVAALQAEAELLRCQLLAATQEKLGHAQEVTELHKKLREALSKVEEQQAEARRLMEEKTELQQNLQTHRLTVQNQELQQQVQRADAALGMAKAQQLQQLQEHAGSRQQLQAELQAERGRSQQRQAQLELQLQQSRSQATLKQEQFDRAAAALQQRAAGLEAQLKALRVVLQDNVQQLKEQMERSNKTSGVLKDLHLQNAQLLAALQVTELRQKQAEKKNSQLEDKVTALGALLREVVAAAMTSS
;
A
#
# COMPACT_ATOMS: atom_id res chain seq x y z
N MET A 1 23.18 -22.24 31.31
CA MET A 1 24.65 -22.31 31.49
C MET A 1 25.31 -21.24 30.61
N THR A 2 26.60 -20.95 30.83
CA THR A 2 27.49 -20.14 29.95
C THR A 2 26.94 -18.80 29.42
N TRP A 3 27.14 -17.74 30.20
CA TRP A 3 27.17 -16.36 29.69
C TRP A 3 28.36 -16.15 28.74
N LYS A 4 28.24 -15.15 27.85
CA LYS A 4 29.21 -14.03 27.79
C LYS A 4 28.67 -12.85 26.97
N CYS A 5 28.41 -11.73 27.64
CA CYS A 5 28.33 -10.41 27.01
C CYS A 5 29.76 -9.88 26.75
N PHE A 6 29.97 -9.01 25.75
CA PHE A 6 30.93 -7.90 25.87
C PHE A 6 30.64 -6.75 24.88
N THR A 7 30.20 -5.62 25.44
CA THR A 7 30.28 -4.19 25.01
C THR A 7 30.32 -3.74 23.53
N LEU A 8 29.57 -2.67 23.24
CA LEU A 8 29.81 -1.73 22.15
C LEU A 8 31.13 -0.96 22.32
N VAL A 9 31.71 -0.49 21.20
CA VAL A 9 32.42 0.80 21.10
C VAL A 9 31.94 1.51 19.79
N GLN A 10 32.06 2.85 19.74
CA GLN A 10 31.42 3.73 18.76
C GLN A 10 32.34 4.24 17.63
N PHE A 11 31.73 4.53 16.46
CA PHE A 11 32.10 5.58 15.49
C PHE A 11 33.48 5.39 14.76
N ASP A 12 33.80 6.05 13.63
CA ASP A 12 33.08 7.08 12.84
C ASP A 12 33.33 6.94 11.31
N SER A 13 32.47 7.59 10.53
CA SER A 13 32.68 8.27 9.23
C SER A 13 33.64 7.75 8.14
N MET A 14 33.00 7.26 7.05
CA MET A 14 32.82 7.97 5.76
C MET A 14 34.00 8.24 4.78
N LEU A 15 33.65 8.17 3.48
CA LEU A 15 34.25 8.82 2.27
C LEU A 15 35.18 8.00 1.33
N LEU A 16 34.57 7.64 0.18
CA LEU A 16 35.00 7.93 -1.21
C LEU A 16 35.82 6.94 -2.08
N LYS A 17 35.19 6.66 -3.24
CA LYS A 17 35.71 6.57 -4.62
C LYS A 17 36.56 5.36 -5.09
N ALA A 18 35.90 4.59 -5.97
CA ALA A 18 36.32 4.31 -7.36
C ALA A 18 37.64 3.57 -7.66
N ALA A 19 37.51 2.41 -8.33
CA ALA A 19 37.98 2.23 -9.71
C ALA A 19 37.40 0.95 -10.37
N GLN A 20 36.99 1.05 -11.63
CA GLN A 20 37.06 -0.03 -12.64
C GLN A 20 38.48 0.01 -13.28
N PRO A 21 38.98 -0.98 -14.06
CA PRO A 21 38.26 -1.94 -14.93
C PRO A 21 38.90 -3.36 -15.00
N ALA A 22 38.84 -4.00 -16.19
CA ALA A 22 39.48 -5.25 -16.66
C ALA A 22 38.72 -6.56 -16.31
N ASP A 23 37.78 -7.07 -17.12
CA ASP A 23 37.85 -7.58 -18.51
C ASP A 23 38.50 -8.98 -18.66
N GLN A 24 37.95 -9.78 -19.60
CA GLN A 24 38.42 -11.09 -20.13
C GLN A 24 38.42 -12.36 -19.25
N SER A 25 37.67 -13.40 -19.69
CA SER A 25 38.24 -14.61 -20.37
C SER A 25 37.46 -15.92 -20.11
N THR A 26 37.06 -16.61 -21.19
CA THR A 26 36.87 -18.10 -21.31
C THR A 26 35.86 -18.82 -20.37
N ALA A 27 35.40 -20.05 -20.63
CA ALA A 27 35.08 -20.81 -21.87
C ALA A 27 34.31 -22.09 -21.47
N GLY A 28 33.51 -22.69 -22.37
CA GLY A 28 32.84 -23.98 -22.13
C GLY A 28 31.98 -24.45 -23.31
N CYS A 29 32.01 -25.74 -23.65
CA CYS A 29 31.31 -26.31 -24.81
C CYS A 29 30.93 -27.80 -24.59
N VAL A 30 30.23 -28.42 -25.57
CA VAL A 30 29.77 -29.83 -25.66
C VAL A 30 28.79 -30.29 -24.56
N SER A 31 27.78 -31.16 -24.73
CA SER A 31 27.22 -31.98 -25.84
C SER A 31 25.67 -31.95 -25.70
N ARG A 32 24.77 -32.05 -26.70
CA ARG A 32 24.55 -32.89 -27.91
C ARG A 32 24.03 -34.33 -27.64
N TRP A 33 23.31 -34.88 -28.63
CA TRP A 33 22.49 -36.13 -28.69
C TRP A 33 21.06 -36.00 -28.11
N ALA A 34 19.99 -36.64 -28.61
CA ALA A 34 19.57 -37.09 -29.96
C ALA A 34 18.06 -37.50 -29.88
N GLY A 35 17.31 -37.52 -30.99
CA GLY A 35 15.88 -37.95 -31.03
C GLY A 35 15.68 -39.47 -31.20
N PRO A 36 14.51 -40.00 -31.68
CA PRO A 36 13.44 -39.29 -32.41
C PRO A 36 11.97 -39.77 -32.13
N GLU A 37 11.07 -39.49 -33.10
CA GLU A 37 9.70 -40.01 -33.36
C GLU A 37 8.47 -39.27 -32.76
N GLY A 38 7.37 -39.22 -33.54
CA GLY A 38 6.05 -38.72 -33.12
C GLY A 38 5.49 -37.47 -33.83
N GLY A 39 5.15 -37.56 -35.13
CA GLY A 39 4.28 -36.58 -35.83
C GLY A 39 2.93 -37.19 -36.24
N PRO A 40 2.12 -36.56 -37.11
CA PRO A 40 2.29 -35.26 -37.79
C PRO A 40 1.04 -34.33 -37.73
N GLY A 41 1.13 -33.12 -38.29
CA GLY A 41 -0.04 -32.25 -38.52
C GLY A 41 0.35 -30.86 -39.03
N ALA A 42 0.42 -30.66 -40.35
CA ALA A 42 0.92 -29.42 -40.96
C ALA A 42 -0.11 -28.75 -41.88
N ALA A 43 -0.07 -27.41 -41.94
CA ALA A 43 -0.65 -26.61 -43.01
C ALA A 43 0.17 -25.32 -43.21
N GLY A 44 0.83 -25.21 -44.36
CA GLY A 44 1.51 -23.99 -44.81
C GLY A 44 0.74 -23.31 -45.95
N GLU A 45 1.23 -22.16 -46.40
CA GLU A 45 0.46 -21.23 -47.25
C GLU A 45 0.45 -21.53 -48.78
N GLN A 46 -0.56 -20.96 -49.43
CA GLN A 46 -0.57 -20.44 -50.82
C GLN A 46 -0.26 -21.38 -52.02
N VAL A 47 -1.32 -21.76 -52.76
CA VAL A 47 -1.31 -21.86 -54.25
C VAL A 47 -2.64 -21.31 -54.80
N PHE A 48 -2.59 -20.73 -56.00
CA PHE A 48 -3.66 -20.03 -56.72
C PHE A 48 -4.35 -20.94 -57.76
N LEU A 49 -5.68 -20.86 -57.97
CA LEU A 49 -6.39 -20.86 -59.30
C LEU A 49 -7.93 -21.13 -59.25
N LEU A 50 -8.62 -20.46 -60.18
CA LEU A 50 -9.86 -20.84 -60.93
C LEU A 50 -11.22 -21.14 -60.23
N ARG A 51 -12.16 -20.21 -60.49
CA ARG A 51 -13.54 -20.41 -61.03
C ARG A 51 -14.31 -21.71 -60.71
N GLN A 52 -15.44 -21.57 -59.99
CA GLN A 52 -16.85 -21.83 -60.40
C GLN A 52 -17.78 -21.49 -59.19
N LEU A 53 -19.08 -21.19 -59.29
CA LEU A 53 -20.00 -21.08 -60.43
C LEU A 53 -21.05 -19.96 -60.16
N GLN A 54 -21.79 -19.55 -61.19
CA GLN A 54 -22.92 -18.62 -61.12
C GLN A 54 -24.16 -19.28 -60.48
N SER A 55 -24.98 -18.53 -59.73
CA SER A 55 -26.38 -18.24 -60.15
C SER A 55 -27.19 -17.36 -59.19
N VAL A 56 -27.87 -16.38 -59.80
CA VAL A 56 -29.24 -15.87 -59.51
C VAL A 56 -29.77 -15.90 -58.07
N MET A 57 -30.01 -14.71 -57.52
CA MET A 57 -31.30 -14.37 -56.90
C MET A 57 -31.69 -12.94 -57.32
N PHE A 58 -32.83 -12.80 -58.00
CA PHE A 58 -33.35 -11.51 -58.45
C PHE A 58 -34.67 -11.25 -57.72
N CYS A 59 -34.73 -10.23 -56.85
CA CYS A 59 -35.99 -9.75 -56.33
C CYS A 59 -35.94 -8.24 -56.01
N ARG A 60 -37.05 -7.54 -56.27
CA ARG A 60 -37.21 -6.11 -56.04
C ARG A 60 -37.63 -5.83 -54.60
N THR A 61 -37.00 -4.85 -53.97
CA THR A 61 -37.70 -3.98 -53.00
C THR A 61 -37.41 -2.53 -53.35
N ARG A 62 -38.45 -1.68 -53.34
CA ARG A 62 -38.39 -0.28 -53.77
C ARG A 62 -38.68 0.61 -52.57
N LEU A 63 -37.68 1.33 -52.08
CA LEU A 63 -37.85 2.41 -51.10
C LEU A 63 -37.06 3.65 -51.53
N VAL A 64 -37.51 4.81 -51.07
CA VAL A 64 -37.07 6.12 -51.54
C VAL A 64 -36.09 6.73 -50.55
N THR A 65 -34.94 7.19 -51.03
CA THR A 65 -34.03 8.07 -50.30
C THR A 65 -33.63 9.26 -51.16
N GLN A 66 -33.22 10.33 -50.49
CA GLN A 66 -33.25 11.70 -51.01
C GLN A 66 -31.89 12.11 -51.60
N ARG A 67 -31.90 12.85 -52.72
CA ARG A 67 -30.69 13.29 -53.41
C ARG A 67 -30.12 14.55 -52.77
N VAL A 68 -28.92 14.45 -52.20
CA VAL A 68 -27.99 15.57 -51.99
C VAL A 68 -26.66 15.16 -52.62
N GLY A 69 -26.13 15.98 -53.51
CA GLY A 69 -24.84 15.73 -54.15
C GLY A 69 -23.71 16.40 -53.37
N MET A 70 -22.59 15.69 -53.22
CA MET A 70 -21.28 16.32 -53.06
C MET A 70 -20.64 16.40 -54.44
N ASP A 71 -19.97 17.51 -54.73
CA ASP A 71 -18.88 17.56 -55.70
C ASP A 71 -17.75 18.43 -55.10
N GLN A 72 -16.52 18.17 -55.51
CA GLN A 72 -15.33 18.54 -54.73
C GLN A 72 -14.59 19.78 -55.25
N SER A 73 -14.04 20.57 -54.32
CA SER A 73 -13.21 21.76 -54.57
C SER A 73 -11.79 21.41 -55.02
N GLN A 74 -11.19 22.26 -55.88
CA GLN A 74 -9.74 22.49 -56.02
C GLN A 74 -9.45 23.65 -57.01
N ASN A 75 -8.39 24.47 -56.93
CA ASN A 75 -7.65 25.03 -55.77
C ASN A 75 -6.72 26.19 -56.26
N LYS A 76 -6.35 27.14 -55.36
CA LYS A 76 -5.32 28.20 -55.49
C LYS A 76 -5.56 29.28 -56.58
N GLN A 77 -5.68 30.58 -56.31
CA GLN A 77 -4.81 31.55 -55.59
C GLN A 77 -3.55 32.00 -56.35
N LEU A 78 -3.54 33.25 -56.85
CA LEU A 78 -2.74 34.38 -56.30
C LEU A 78 -3.13 35.72 -56.96
N VAL A 79 -2.76 36.86 -56.34
CA VAL A 79 -3.25 38.24 -56.56
C VAL A 79 -2.09 39.23 -56.37
N PRO A 80 -1.85 40.23 -57.27
CA PRO A 80 -2.24 41.65 -57.03
C PRO A 80 -2.49 42.50 -58.33
N ASP A 81 -2.89 43.77 -58.33
CA ASP A 81 -3.73 44.57 -57.41
C ASP A 81 -4.32 45.82 -58.14
N GLY A 82 -5.64 46.04 -58.03
CA GLY A 82 -6.38 47.31 -58.23
C GLY A 82 -6.22 48.12 -59.53
N PRO A 83 -6.88 49.31 -59.63
CA PRO A 83 -8.16 49.70 -59.03
C PRO A 83 -9.28 49.87 -60.10
N ALA A 84 -10.55 49.80 -59.69
CA ALA A 84 -11.70 49.85 -60.61
C ALA A 84 -11.97 51.24 -61.24
N ARG A 85 -12.44 51.27 -62.50
CA ARG A 85 -13.11 52.43 -63.11
C ARG A 85 -14.35 52.05 -63.94
N SER A 86 -15.50 52.32 -63.33
CA SER A 86 -16.76 52.79 -63.91
C SER A 86 -17.17 52.34 -65.33
N LEU A 87 -18.10 51.38 -65.38
CA LEU A 87 -19.05 51.22 -66.48
C LEU A 87 -19.92 52.48 -66.63
N LEU A 88 -19.90 53.16 -67.78
CA LEU A 88 -21.04 53.95 -68.34
C LEU A 88 -20.71 54.55 -69.73
N SER A 89 -20.55 53.71 -70.76
CA SER A 89 -20.56 54.21 -72.15
C SER A 89 -20.93 53.10 -73.15
N ALA A 90 -22.20 52.73 -73.18
CA ALA A 90 -22.71 51.68 -74.05
C ALA A 90 -22.97 52.20 -75.48
N THR A 91 -21.94 52.14 -76.34
CA THR A 91 -22.13 52.09 -77.79
C THR A 91 -21.43 50.84 -78.34
N VAL A 92 -22.14 50.06 -79.16
CA VAL A 92 -21.69 48.74 -79.63
C VAL A 92 -20.83 48.90 -80.88
N GLY A 93 -19.55 49.17 -80.67
CA GLY A 93 -18.51 49.28 -81.70
C GLY A 93 -17.14 49.46 -81.04
N PRO A 94 -16.03 49.10 -81.69
CA PRO A 94 -14.71 49.28 -81.10
C PRO A 94 -14.42 50.77 -80.93
N ARG A 95 -13.82 51.13 -79.79
CA ARG A 95 -13.32 52.49 -79.57
C ARG A 95 -11.81 52.50 -79.65
N VAL A 96 -11.32 52.59 -80.89
CA VAL A 96 -9.93 53.01 -81.15
C VAL A 96 -9.75 54.44 -80.60
N LEU A 97 -8.50 54.87 -80.35
CA LEU A 97 -8.19 56.21 -79.83
C LEU A 97 -8.73 56.54 -78.41
N THR A 98 -9.19 55.56 -77.62
CA THR A 98 -9.57 55.76 -76.19
C THR A 98 -8.49 56.39 -75.30
N ARG A 99 -7.21 56.35 -75.72
CA ARG A 99 -6.10 57.09 -75.09
C ARG A 99 -6.21 58.62 -75.21
N LEU A 100 -7.02 59.13 -76.14
CA LEU A 100 -7.24 60.57 -76.38
C LEU A 100 -8.52 61.11 -75.74
N ASP A 101 -9.37 60.22 -75.21
CA ASP A 101 -10.62 60.57 -74.51
C ASP A 101 -10.30 61.13 -73.13
N ASP A 102 -10.76 62.34 -72.84
CA ASP A 102 -10.69 62.98 -71.52
C ASP A 102 -11.90 62.62 -70.62
N GLY A 103 -12.81 61.77 -71.13
CA GLY A 103 -14.10 61.44 -70.54
C GLY A 103 -15.26 62.21 -71.18
N SER A 104 -15.00 63.15 -72.09
CA SER A 104 -16.05 63.85 -72.84
C SER A 104 -16.46 63.17 -74.16
N GLY A 105 -15.81 62.08 -74.57
CA GLY A 105 -16.05 61.41 -75.85
C GLY A 105 -15.53 62.16 -77.09
N GLY A 106 -14.77 63.24 -76.90
CA GLY A 106 -14.20 64.04 -77.98
C GLY A 106 -12.87 64.68 -77.58
N THR A 107 -12.04 65.04 -78.56
CA THR A 107 -10.67 65.53 -78.33
C THR A 107 -10.29 66.63 -79.32
N SER A 108 -9.21 67.38 -79.09
CA SER A 108 -8.75 68.38 -80.07
C SER A 108 -7.98 67.72 -81.23
N PRO A 109 -8.14 68.21 -82.48
CA PRO A 109 -7.47 67.65 -83.65
C PRO A 109 -5.94 67.68 -83.51
N GLU A 110 -5.38 68.66 -82.80
CA GLU A 110 -3.95 68.71 -82.45
C GLU A 110 -3.46 67.48 -81.65
N ARG A 111 -4.28 66.95 -80.73
CA ARG A 111 -3.92 65.76 -79.93
C ARG A 111 -3.99 64.48 -80.75
N VAL A 112 -4.92 64.39 -81.70
CA VAL A 112 -4.94 63.32 -82.71
C VAL A 112 -3.70 63.41 -83.60
N ALA A 113 -3.41 64.61 -84.12
CA ALA A 113 -2.28 64.86 -85.00
C ALA A 113 -0.94 64.56 -84.35
N ALA A 114 -0.78 64.87 -83.05
CA ALA A 114 0.39 64.53 -82.24
C ALA A 114 0.55 63.01 -82.06
N LEU A 115 -0.49 62.28 -81.62
CA LEU A 115 -0.42 60.83 -81.43
C LEU A 115 -0.14 60.10 -82.76
N TRP A 116 -0.70 60.58 -83.87
CA TRP A 116 -0.40 60.05 -85.20
C TRP A 116 1.03 60.37 -85.65
N ALA A 117 1.57 61.55 -85.33
CA ALA A 117 2.97 61.89 -85.58
C ALA A 117 3.95 61.07 -84.73
N GLU A 118 3.63 60.78 -83.47
CA GLU A 118 4.36 59.83 -82.60
C GLU A 118 4.36 58.41 -83.20
N ALA A 119 3.24 58.00 -83.82
CA ALA A 119 3.13 56.77 -84.60
C ALA A 119 3.78 56.84 -86.00
N GLY A 120 4.45 57.95 -86.35
CA GLY A 120 5.19 58.14 -87.61
C GLY A 120 4.37 58.72 -88.78
N ILE A 121 3.07 58.97 -88.61
CA ILE A 121 2.16 59.49 -89.64
C ILE A 121 2.29 61.01 -89.73
N ARG A 122 3.11 61.49 -90.67
CA ARG A 122 3.48 62.92 -90.79
C ARG A 122 2.39 63.81 -91.42
N ASN A 123 1.43 63.24 -92.13
CA ASN A 123 0.39 63.98 -92.86
C ASN A 123 -0.94 64.06 -92.06
N SER A 124 -0.89 63.94 -90.74
CA SER A 124 -2.06 63.72 -89.89
C SER A 124 -3.15 64.78 -90.01
N GLN A 125 -2.79 66.06 -90.18
CA GLN A 125 -3.76 67.15 -90.43
C GLN A 125 -4.43 67.05 -91.81
N GLN A 126 -3.69 66.65 -92.86
CA GLN A 126 -4.26 66.44 -94.19
C GLN A 126 -5.21 65.25 -94.21
N ILE A 127 -4.89 64.20 -93.44
CA ILE A 127 -5.75 63.02 -93.29
C ILE A 127 -7.08 63.44 -92.64
N LEU A 128 -7.06 64.20 -91.53
CA LEU A 128 -8.29 64.71 -90.90
C LEU A 128 -9.12 65.58 -91.85
N GLN A 129 -8.50 66.46 -92.64
CA GLN A 129 -9.19 67.25 -93.67
C GLN A 129 -9.78 66.39 -94.79
N SER A 130 -9.10 65.32 -95.22
CA SER A 130 -9.63 64.40 -96.26
C SER A 130 -10.75 63.48 -95.76
N LEU A 131 -11.04 63.50 -94.46
CA LEU A 131 -12.12 62.77 -93.80
C LEU A 131 -13.24 63.72 -93.35
N ASP A 132 -13.31 64.92 -93.93
CA ASP A 132 -14.29 65.99 -93.67
C ASP A 132 -14.38 66.46 -92.20
N PHE A 133 -13.32 66.30 -91.40
CA PHE A 133 -13.27 66.78 -90.02
C PHE A 133 -12.70 68.21 -89.90
N PRO A 134 -13.35 69.13 -89.13
CA PRO A 134 -12.87 70.50 -88.93
C PRO A 134 -11.60 70.54 -88.07
N LEU A 135 -10.69 71.48 -88.35
CA LEU A 135 -9.43 71.60 -87.62
C LEU A 135 -9.48 72.56 -86.42
N GLU A 136 -10.52 73.39 -86.30
CA GLU A 136 -10.69 74.35 -85.21
C GLU A 136 -11.56 73.84 -84.04
N GLU A 137 -12.39 72.81 -84.24
CA GLU A 137 -13.38 72.34 -83.26
C GLU A 137 -12.98 71.01 -82.56
N ARG A 138 -13.70 70.61 -81.50
CA ARG A 138 -13.48 69.30 -80.85
C ARG A 138 -14.00 68.17 -81.76
N LEU A 139 -13.13 67.23 -82.11
CA LEU A 139 -13.48 66.03 -82.86
C LEU A 139 -14.18 65.01 -81.96
N SER A 140 -15.32 64.49 -82.43
CA SER A 140 -15.98 63.32 -81.83
C SER A 140 -15.11 62.07 -82.04
N LEU A 141 -14.73 61.39 -80.95
CA LEU A 141 -13.88 60.20 -81.04
C LEU A 141 -14.64 58.98 -81.57
N SER A 142 -15.95 58.88 -81.35
CA SER A 142 -16.77 57.82 -81.96
C SER A 142 -16.86 57.98 -83.46
N ASP A 143 -17.04 59.21 -83.94
CA ASP A 143 -17.31 59.46 -85.36
C ASP A 143 -16.01 59.43 -86.16
N LEU A 144 -14.90 59.94 -85.59
CA LEU A 144 -13.57 59.74 -86.13
C LEU A 144 -13.21 58.25 -86.22
N THR A 145 -13.52 57.46 -85.18
CA THR A 145 -13.28 56.01 -85.21
C THR A 145 -14.14 55.32 -86.28
N LEU A 146 -15.41 55.71 -86.43
CA LEU A 146 -16.34 55.14 -87.41
C LEU A 146 -15.94 55.48 -88.85
N VAL A 147 -15.50 56.71 -89.12
CA VAL A 147 -15.00 57.12 -90.44
C VAL A 147 -13.69 56.42 -90.78
N LEU A 148 -12.76 56.27 -89.82
CA LEU A 148 -11.53 55.50 -90.01
C LEU A 148 -11.80 54.00 -90.22
N ASP A 149 -12.74 53.41 -89.48
CA ASP A 149 -13.22 52.03 -89.70
C ASP A 149 -13.75 51.87 -91.14
N ASN A 150 -14.58 52.81 -91.60
CA ASN A 150 -15.17 52.77 -92.95
C ASN A 150 -14.12 52.89 -94.06
N GLU A 151 -13.19 53.85 -93.98
CA GLU A 151 -12.12 53.98 -94.97
C GLU A 151 -11.16 52.79 -94.96
N LEU A 152 -10.88 52.21 -93.79
CA LEU A 152 -10.08 51.00 -93.67
C LEU A 152 -10.79 49.79 -94.31
N LEU A 153 -12.12 49.74 -94.23
CA LEU A 153 -12.97 48.74 -94.91
C LEU A 153 -13.13 48.99 -96.43
N LEU A 154 -12.89 50.21 -96.92
CA LEU A 154 -12.97 50.58 -98.34
C LEU A 154 -11.60 50.63 -99.04
N SER A 155 -10.50 50.59 -98.27
CA SER A 155 -9.13 50.66 -98.79
C SER A 155 -8.78 49.49 -99.72
N ALA A 156 -8.06 49.77 -100.81
CA ALA A 156 -7.80 48.83 -101.90
C ALA A 156 -6.79 47.68 -101.59
N ASN A 157 -6.54 47.37 -100.32
CA ASN A 157 -5.49 46.43 -99.89
C ASN A 157 -6.04 45.35 -98.95
N SER A 158 -6.87 44.47 -99.53
CA SER A 158 -7.71 43.47 -98.83
C SER A 158 -6.97 42.53 -97.86
N VAL A 159 -5.68 42.27 -98.05
CA VAL A 159 -4.89 41.44 -97.13
C VAL A 159 -4.69 42.12 -95.77
N HIS A 160 -4.46 43.44 -95.77
CA HIS A 160 -4.31 44.22 -94.54
C HIS A 160 -5.67 44.38 -93.83
N GLN A 161 -6.73 44.61 -94.61
CA GLN A 161 -8.12 44.62 -94.12
C GLN A 161 -8.48 43.29 -93.45
N ALA A 162 -8.21 42.14 -94.09
CA ALA A 162 -8.48 40.82 -93.53
C ALA A 162 -7.72 40.58 -92.23
N ALA A 163 -6.40 40.87 -92.20
CA ALA A 163 -5.59 40.72 -91.00
C ALA A 163 -6.10 41.59 -89.83
N LEU A 164 -6.45 42.85 -90.08
CA LEU A 164 -6.96 43.77 -89.06
C LEU A 164 -8.36 43.39 -88.57
N ILE A 165 -9.24 42.90 -89.45
CA ILE A 165 -10.54 42.33 -89.04
C ILE A 165 -10.31 41.09 -88.17
N SER A 166 -9.42 40.17 -88.56
CA SER A 166 -9.11 38.97 -87.75
C SER A 166 -8.56 39.32 -86.37
N TYR A 167 -7.61 40.26 -86.27
CA TYR A 167 -7.11 40.72 -84.97
C TYR A 167 -8.19 41.43 -84.13
N ARG A 168 -9.07 42.22 -84.75
CA ARG A 168 -10.23 42.85 -84.09
C ARG A 168 -11.19 41.80 -83.52
N THR A 169 -11.57 40.79 -84.30
CA THR A 169 -12.47 39.71 -83.84
C THR A 169 -11.82 38.85 -82.76
N GLU A 170 -10.51 38.58 -82.86
CA GLU A 170 -9.78 37.83 -81.83
C GLU A 170 -9.70 38.62 -80.51
N ILE A 171 -9.39 39.91 -80.57
CA ILE A 171 -9.37 40.78 -79.38
C ILE A 171 -10.76 40.84 -78.72
N GLN A 172 -11.84 40.92 -79.50
CA GLN A 172 -13.22 40.91 -78.98
C GLN A 172 -13.56 39.56 -78.31
N HIS A 173 -13.27 38.44 -78.98
CA HIS A 173 -13.47 37.10 -78.42
C HIS A 173 -12.67 36.88 -77.11
N LEU A 174 -11.41 37.32 -77.06
CA LEU A 174 -10.58 37.23 -75.86
C LEU A 174 -11.08 38.14 -74.72
N GLN A 175 -11.68 39.30 -75.04
CA GLN A 175 -12.33 40.17 -74.05
C GLN A 175 -13.58 39.50 -73.47
N GLU A 176 -14.48 38.97 -74.31
CA GLU A 176 -15.69 38.27 -73.88
C GLU A 176 -15.37 37.04 -73.01
N ALA A 177 -14.37 36.25 -73.42
CA ALA A 177 -13.87 35.12 -72.64
C ALA A 177 -13.28 35.55 -71.28
N LEU A 178 -12.49 36.62 -71.24
CA LEU A 178 -11.93 37.17 -70.00
C LEU A 178 -13.02 37.68 -69.03
N GLU A 179 -14.09 38.29 -69.56
CA GLU A 179 -15.23 38.69 -68.74
C GLU A 179 -16.01 37.48 -68.22
N GLN A 180 -16.22 36.44 -69.04
CA GLN A 180 -16.89 35.20 -68.59
C GLN A 180 -16.10 34.54 -67.44
N VAL A 181 -14.80 34.30 -67.64
CA VAL A 181 -13.92 33.71 -66.61
C VAL A 181 -13.88 34.58 -65.35
N SER A 182 -13.95 35.91 -65.49
CA SER A 182 -14.05 36.82 -64.34
C SER A 182 -15.38 36.68 -63.57
N ARG A 183 -16.51 36.56 -64.28
CA ARG A 183 -17.84 36.33 -63.66
C ARG A 183 -17.88 34.98 -62.92
N GLU A 184 -17.30 33.95 -63.51
CA GLU A 184 -17.22 32.61 -62.92
C GLU A 184 -16.31 32.59 -61.68
N ARG A 185 -15.13 33.21 -61.76
CA ARG A 185 -14.21 33.44 -60.63
C ARG A 185 -14.91 34.15 -59.46
N ASP A 186 -15.58 35.26 -59.72
CA ASP A 186 -16.16 36.08 -58.65
C ASP A 186 -17.37 35.39 -58.00
N LYS A 187 -18.12 34.61 -58.78
CA LYS A 187 -19.17 33.73 -58.25
C LYS A 187 -18.59 32.64 -57.36
N LEU A 188 -17.60 31.87 -57.85
CA LEU A 188 -16.90 30.84 -57.07
C LEU A 188 -16.27 31.39 -55.79
N ARG A 189 -15.76 32.63 -55.83
CA ARG A 189 -15.27 33.34 -54.64
C ARG A 189 -16.39 33.61 -53.64
N SER A 190 -17.53 34.11 -54.08
CA SER A 190 -18.68 34.35 -53.18
C SER A 190 -19.29 33.06 -52.60
N ASP A 191 -19.26 31.96 -53.37
CA ASP A 191 -19.69 30.64 -52.92
C ASP A 191 -18.69 30.04 -51.92
N LEU A 192 -17.37 30.28 -52.10
CA LEU A 192 -16.32 29.92 -51.13
C LEU A 192 -16.41 30.74 -49.84
N ASP A 193 -16.51 32.08 -49.94
CA ASP A 193 -16.67 32.97 -48.78
C ASP A 193 -17.91 32.58 -47.94
N ARG A 194 -18.96 32.09 -48.60
CA ARG A 194 -20.16 31.54 -47.95
C ARG A 194 -19.93 30.17 -47.31
N ALA A 195 -19.22 29.26 -47.99
CA ALA A 195 -18.87 27.96 -47.44
C ALA A 195 -17.97 28.10 -46.21
N ASP A 196 -16.99 29.01 -46.24
CA ASP A 196 -16.10 29.28 -45.10
C ASP A 196 -16.85 29.93 -43.94
N GLN A 197 -17.83 30.81 -44.18
CA GLN A 197 -18.74 31.30 -43.13
C GLN A 197 -19.54 30.16 -42.49
N GLN A 198 -20.02 29.19 -43.27
CA GLN A 198 -20.74 28.01 -42.75
C GLN A 198 -19.80 27.07 -41.98
N ASN A 199 -18.58 26.84 -42.47
CA ASN A 199 -17.55 26.06 -41.77
C ASN A 199 -17.19 26.70 -40.42
N LEU A 200 -16.99 28.03 -40.38
CA LEU A 200 -16.72 28.78 -39.16
C LEU A 200 -17.90 28.75 -38.16
N GLN A 201 -19.15 28.68 -38.64
CA GLN A 201 -20.31 28.46 -37.79
C GLN A 201 -20.31 27.04 -37.20
N LEU A 202 -20.09 26.01 -38.02
CA LEU A 202 -20.04 24.61 -37.58
C LEU A 202 -18.89 24.34 -36.58
N VAL A 203 -17.72 24.96 -36.78
CA VAL A 203 -16.60 24.91 -35.82
C VAL A 203 -17.00 25.54 -34.49
N ARG A 204 -17.58 26.76 -34.50
CA ARG A 204 -18.05 27.41 -33.26
C ARG A 204 -19.11 26.58 -32.54
N GLU A 205 -20.08 26.02 -33.26
CA GLU A 205 -21.08 25.14 -32.63
C GLU A 205 -20.46 23.85 -32.07
N ALA A 206 -19.37 23.33 -32.66
CA ALA A 206 -18.65 22.19 -32.12
C ALA A 206 -17.89 22.57 -30.84
N ASP A 207 -17.18 23.72 -30.86
CA ASP A 207 -16.48 24.27 -29.70
C ASP A 207 -17.44 24.59 -28.54
N ASP A 208 -18.60 25.21 -28.81
CA ASP A 208 -19.64 25.48 -27.82
C ASP A 208 -20.22 24.19 -27.22
N ARG A 209 -20.44 23.16 -28.05
CA ARG A 209 -20.90 21.83 -27.60
C ARG A 209 -19.84 21.13 -26.76
N HIS A 210 -18.56 21.22 -27.13
CA HIS A 210 -17.45 20.66 -26.37
C HIS A 210 -17.27 21.38 -25.03
N ALA A 211 -17.22 22.72 -25.01
CA ALA A 211 -17.14 23.51 -23.79
C ALA A 211 -18.32 23.25 -22.84
N SER A 212 -19.54 23.09 -23.38
CA SER A 212 -20.73 22.71 -22.60
C SER A 212 -20.59 21.29 -22.01
N MET A 213 -20.14 20.31 -22.82
CA MET A 213 -19.92 18.94 -22.36
C MET A 213 -18.80 18.86 -21.30
N GLU A 214 -17.71 19.60 -21.48
CA GLU A 214 -16.61 19.70 -20.52
C GLU A 214 -17.07 20.36 -19.22
N ALA A 215 -17.85 21.45 -19.27
CA ALA A 215 -18.40 22.08 -18.07
C ALA A 215 -19.34 21.15 -17.30
N LEU A 216 -20.20 20.39 -18.00
CA LEU A 216 -21.06 19.36 -17.39
C LEU A 216 -20.24 18.22 -16.78
N ASN A 217 -19.20 17.72 -17.47
CA ASN A 217 -18.32 16.68 -16.97
C ASN A 217 -17.51 17.15 -15.74
N GLN A 218 -16.94 18.35 -15.78
CA GLN A 218 -16.24 18.96 -14.64
C GLN A 218 -17.16 19.11 -13.42
N ASN A 219 -18.38 19.60 -13.61
CA ASN A 219 -19.36 19.72 -12.52
C ASN A 219 -19.75 18.33 -11.99
N ARG A 220 -19.98 17.34 -12.85
CA ARG A 220 -20.28 15.97 -12.44
C ARG A 220 -19.14 15.34 -11.64
N ILE A 221 -17.89 15.61 -11.99
CA ILE A 221 -16.71 15.19 -11.22
C ILE A 221 -16.67 15.90 -9.86
N ARG A 222 -16.85 17.22 -9.81
CA ARG A 222 -16.92 18.01 -8.56
C ARG A 222 -18.02 17.52 -7.62
N ASP A 223 -19.20 17.21 -8.14
CA ASP A 223 -20.32 16.67 -7.38
C ASP A 223 -19.97 15.32 -6.75
N LEU A 224 -19.45 14.38 -7.56
CA LEU A 224 -19.03 13.05 -7.11
C LEU A 224 -17.88 13.15 -6.08
N GLU A 225 -16.88 14.00 -6.31
CA GLU A 225 -15.83 14.29 -5.32
C GLU A 225 -16.43 14.84 -4.02
N SER A 226 -17.41 15.74 -4.10
CA SER A 226 -18.06 16.31 -2.91
C SER A 226 -18.81 15.24 -2.11
N ASP A 227 -19.48 14.30 -2.79
CA ASP A 227 -20.17 13.18 -2.16
C ASP A 227 -19.21 12.13 -1.60
N PHE A 228 -18.10 11.83 -2.27
CA PHE A 228 -17.05 10.99 -1.70
C PHE A 228 -16.40 11.65 -0.48
N ARG A 229 -16.12 12.97 -0.51
CA ARG A 229 -15.63 13.74 0.64
C ARG A 229 -16.63 13.73 1.80
N ARG A 230 -17.94 13.93 1.54
CA ARG A 230 -19.02 13.84 2.54
C ARG A 230 -19.11 12.45 3.16
N ARG A 231 -19.10 11.38 2.35
CA ARG A 231 -19.15 9.99 2.82
C ARG A 231 -17.90 9.64 3.65
N ALA A 232 -16.71 10.07 3.21
CA ALA A 232 -15.48 9.86 3.97
C ALA A 232 -15.47 10.64 5.30
N ALA A 233 -16.02 11.86 5.34
CA ALA A 233 -16.17 12.62 6.58
C ALA A 233 -17.19 11.98 7.53
N ALA A 234 -18.33 11.50 7.01
CA ALA A 234 -19.33 10.78 7.81
C ALA A 234 -18.78 9.46 8.39
N LEU A 235 -18.02 8.69 7.61
CA LEU A 235 -17.37 7.46 8.09
C LEU A 235 -16.27 7.73 9.12
N ARG A 236 -15.53 8.84 9.00
CA ARG A 236 -14.57 9.28 10.03
C ARG A 236 -15.29 9.65 11.33
N LEU A 237 -16.32 10.48 11.24
CA LEU A 237 -17.12 10.87 12.40
C LEU A 237 -17.80 9.68 13.08
N GLN A 238 -18.29 8.69 12.31
CA GLN A 238 -18.79 7.44 12.86
C GLN A 238 -17.68 6.65 13.56
N ALA A 239 -16.50 6.49 12.95
CA ALA A 239 -15.38 5.81 13.58
C ALA A 239 -14.89 6.53 14.86
N GLU A 240 -14.88 7.87 14.87
CA GLU A 240 -14.58 8.70 16.04
C GLU A 240 -15.60 8.45 17.16
N GLN A 241 -16.91 8.49 16.86
CA GLN A 241 -17.99 8.17 17.82
C GLN A 241 -17.93 6.73 18.33
N GLU A 242 -17.59 5.75 17.48
CA GLU A 242 -17.44 4.36 17.87
C GLU A 242 -16.23 4.14 18.76
N ASN A 243 -15.10 4.82 18.48
CA ASN A 243 -13.91 4.82 19.33
C ASN A 243 -14.18 5.50 20.68
N GLU A 244 -14.86 6.65 20.72
CA GLU A 244 -15.27 7.30 21.96
C GLU A 244 -16.20 6.41 22.80
N ALA A 245 -17.16 5.74 22.17
CA ALA A 245 -18.05 4.81 22.86
C ALA A 245 -17.30 3.61 23.45
N LEU A 246 -16.29 3.08 22.74
CA LEU A 246 -15.43 1.99 23.23
C LEU A 246 -14.50 2.45 24.36
N LEU A 247 -13.95 3.66 24.28
CA LEU A 247 -13.15 4.26 25.36
C LEU A 247 -14.00 4.46 26.62
N GLN A 248 -15.19 5.06 26.50
CA GLN A 248 -16.13 5.21 27.61
C GLN A 248 -16.57 3.87 28.21
N GLN A 249 -16.77 2.82 27.39
CA GLN A 249 -17.05 1.48 27.89
C GLN A 249 -15.87 0.93 28.69
N GLY A 250 -14.64 0.98 28.14
CA GLY A 250 -13.44 0.53 28.83
C GLY A 250 -13.16 1.31 30.13
N GLU A 251 -13.50 2.60 30.20
CA GLU A 251 -13.42 3.39 31.43
C GLU A 251 -14.43 2.97 32.50
N ARG A 252 -15.66 2.64 32.11
CA ARG A 252 -16.72 2.09 33.00
C ARG A 252 -16.33 0.70 33.52
N GLU A 253 -15.87 -0.19 32.65
CA GLU A 253 -15.37 -1.52 33.04
C GLU A 253 -14.18 -1.37 34.00
N ARG A 254 -13.21 -0.49 33.69
CA ARG A 254 -12.10 -0.17 34.60
C ARG A 254 -12.56 0.43 35.92
N SER A 255 -13.65 1.20 35.98
CA SER A 255 -14.12 1.80 37.25
C SER A 255 -14.85 0.79 38.13
N VAL A 256 -15.67 -0.10 37.54
CA VAL A 256 -16.28 -1.24 38.25
C VAL A 256 -15.18 -2.17 38.80
N MET A 257 -14.21 -2.56 37.97
CA MET A 257 -13.08 -3.40 38.41
C MET A 257 -12.27 -2.75 39.54
N ARG A 258 -12.09 -1.42 39.52
CA ARG A 258 -11.44 -0.68 40.63
C ARG A 258 -12.27 -0.71 41.91
N GLN A 259 -13.59 -0.58 41.84
CA GLN A 259 -14.49 -0.67 42.99
C GLN A 259 -14.52 -2.10 43.57
N GLU A 260 -14.52 -3.13 42.73
CA GLU A 260 -14.50 -4.52 43.17
C GLU A 260 -13.16 -4.90 43.81
N LEU A 261 -12.03 -4.42 43.27
CA LEU A 261 -10.72 -4.55 43.93
C LEU A 261 -10.64 -3.80 45.26
N GLN A 262 -11.31 -2.65 45.40
CA GLN A 262 -11.42 -1.94 46.68
C GLN A 262 -12.27 -2.72 47.69
N LEU A 263 -13.40 -3.28 47.27
CA LEU A 263 -14.27 -4.11 48.11
C LEU A 263 -13.57 -5.40 48.58
N LEU A 264 -12.84 -6.06 47.67
CA LEU A 264 -12.07 -7.26 48.00
C LEU A 264 -10.95 -6.96 49.01
N ARG A 265 -10.23 -5.84 48.86
CA ARG A 265 -9.23 -5.39 49.85
C ARG A 265 -9.83 -5.02 51.20
N GLY A 266 -11.05 -4.47 51.22
CA GLY A 266 -11.80 -4.26 52.46
C GLY A 266 -12.05 -5.58 53.19
N LYS A 267 -12.58 -6.58 52.48
CA LYS A 267 -12.81 -7.94 53.03
C LYS A 267 -11.53 -8.67 53.42
N GLU A 268 -10.45 -8.46 52.69
CA GLU A 268 -9.13 -9.01 53.01
C GLU A 268 -8.62 -8.43 54.35
N ALA A 269 -8.79 -7.13 54.58
CA ALA A 269 -8.47 -6.50 55.86
C ALA A 269 -9.40 -6.94 56.99
N GLU A 270 -10.73 -7.01 56.76
CA GLU A 270 -11.72 -7.54 57.73
C GLU A 270 -11.34 -8.96 58.19
N LEU A 271 -11.00 -9.86 57.26
CA LEU A 271 -10.56 -11.22 57.57
C LEU A 271 -9.18 -11.29 58.24
N GLN A 272 -8.29 -10.34 57.98
CA GLN A 272 -7.00 -10.23 58.68
C GLN A 272 -7.20 -9.76 60.12
N GLU A 273 -8.09 -8.81 60.37
CA GLU A 273 -8.47 -8.37 61.73
C GLU A 273 -9.15 -9.52 62.53
N GLU A 274 -10.03 -10.31 61.90
CA GLU A 274 -10.62 -11.51 62.53
C GLU A 274 -9.56 -12.60 62.82
N LEU A 275 -8.59 -12.80 61.93
CA LEU A 275 -7.50 -13.75 62.12
C LEU A 275 -6.59 -13.33 63.30
N ASP A 276 -6.23 -12.05 63.37
CA ASP A 276 -5.41 -11.52 64.47
C ASP A 276 -6.16 -11.52 65.81
N ALA A 277 -7.47 -11.22 65.80
CA ALA A 277 -8.32 -11.30 67.00
C ALA A 277 -8.42 -12.74 67.53
N THR A 278 -8.68 -13.72 66.65
CA THR A 278 -8.76 -15.13 67.04
C THR A 278 -7.39 -15.72 67.44
N ALA A 279 -6.29 -15.22 66.84
CA ALA A 279 -4.93 -15.55 67.29
C ALA A 279 -4.63 -15.00 68.69
N GLN A 280 -5.04 -13.78 69.01
CA GLN A 280 -4.92 -13.19 70.35
C GLN A 280 -5.78 -13.94 71.37
N GLU A 281 -7.02 -14.29 71.05
CA GLU A 281 -7.90 -15.06 71.93
C GLU A 281 -7.34 -16.46 72.21
N LYS A 282 -6.85 -17.16 71.17
CA LYS A 282 -6.11 -18.42 71.32
C LYS A 282 -4.90 -18.26 72.25
N GLN A 283 -4.14 -17.18 72.14
CA GLN A 283 -2.99 -16.92 73.01
C GLN A 283 -3.41 -16.68 74.47
N ARG A 284 -4.52 -15.97 74.73
CA ARG A 284 -5.10 -15.80 76.08
C ARG A 284 -5.54 -17.14 76.66
N LEU A 285 -6.30 -17.93 75.90
CA LEU A 285 -6.75 -19.27 76.34
C LEU A 285 -5.56 -20.22 76.62
N GLN A 286 -4.46 -20.11 75.86
CA GLN A 286 -3.22 -20.85 76.15
C GLN A 286 -2.55 -20.40 77.45
N GLN A 287 -2.57 -19.11 77.77
CA GLN A 287 -2.07 -18.58 79.05
C GLN A 287 -2.95 -19.02 80.23
N GLU A 288 -4.27 -18.95 80.09
CA GLU A 288 -5.23 -19.44 81.11
C GLU A 288 -5.08 -20.95 81.35
N LEU A 289 -4.99 -21.76 80.29
CA LEU A 289 -4.71 -23.19 80.39
C LEU A 289 -3.38 -23.46 81.11
N GLY A 290 -2.34 -22.68 80.82
CA GLY A 290 -1.05 -22.75 81.51
C GLY A 290 -1.16 -22.44 83.01
N ALA A 291 -1.88 -21.36 83.36
CA ALA A 291 -2.11 -20.95 84.74
C ALA A 291 -2.93 -21.99 85.53
N LEU A 292 -3.96 -22.58 84.91
CA LEU A 292 -4.75 -23.68 85.47
C LEU A 292 -3.89 -24.95 85.65
N GLN A 293 -2.97 -25.25 84.73
CA GLN A 293 -2.03 -26.37 84.91
C GLN A 293 -1.04 -26.14 86.06
N SER A 294 -0.55 -24.92 86.29
CA SER A 294 0.27 -24.62 87.48
C SER A 294 -0.55 -24.73 88.77
N ALA A 295 -1.76 -24.15 88.82
CA ALA A 295 -2.63 -24.25 89.98
C ALA A 295 -3.04 -25.69 90.29
N LEU A 296 -3.27 -26.53 89.27
CA LEU A 296 -3.51 -27.95 89.43
C LEU A 296 -2.29 -28.65 90.05
N ARG A 297 -1.08 -28.46 89.50
CA ARG A 297 0.18 -29.02 90.05
C ARG A 297 0.45 -28.56 91.49
N GLU A 298 0.12 -27.31 91.83
CA GLU A 298 0.21 -26.80 93.20
C GLU A 298 -0.80 -27.48 94.13
N SER A 299 -2.02 -27.70 93.66
CA SER A 299 -3.05 -28.44 94.41
C SER A 299 -2.70 -29.92 94.57
N ASP A 300 -2.24 -30.60 93.52
CA ASP A 300 -1.73 -31.98 93.57
C ASP A 300 -0.55 -32.10 94.53
N GLY A 301 0.40 -31.16 94.45
CA GLY A 301 1.53 -31.08 95.39
C GLY A 301 1.10 -30.72 96.82
N SER A 302 -0.06 -30.12 97.03
CA SER A 302 -0.64 -29.92 98.37
C SER A 302 -1.37 -31.17 98.88
N VAL A 303 -2.07 -31.89 98.00
CA VAL A 303 -2.69 -33.19 98.30
C VAL A 303 -1.64 -34.23 98.63
N GLN A 304 -0.54 -34.30 97.88
CA GLN A 304 0.60 -35.17 98.18
C GLN A 304 1.24 -34.84 99.54
N ARG A 305 1.39 -33.55 99.89
CA ARG A 305 1.85 -33.14 101.23
C ARG A 305 0.88 -33.59 102.32
N LEU A 306 -0.42 -33.34 102.16
CA LEU A 306 -1.46 -33.77 103.11
C LEU A 306 -1.56 -35.31 103.21
N GLN A 307 -1.28 -36.04 102.13
CA GLN A 307 -1.13 -37.50 102.14
C GLN A 307 0.10 -37.90 102.96
N THR A 308 1.28 -37.32 102.71
CA THR A 308 2.47 -37.61 103.53
C THR A 308 2.33 -37.19 104.99
N ASP A 309 1.57 -36.13 105.30
CA ASP A 309 1.28 -35.70 106.67
C ASP A 309 0.27 -36.64 107.34
N LEU A 310 -0.72 -37.14 106.59
CA LEU A 310 -1.65 -38.18 107.06
C LEU A 310 -0.91 -39.50 107.31
N ASP A 311 -0.03 -39.92 106.39
CA ASP A 311 0.78 -41.13 106.53
C ASP A 311 1.77 -41.00 107.69
N GLN A 312 2.37 -39.81 107.91
CA GLN A 312 3.18 -39.52 109.09
C GLN A 312 2.34 -39.52 110.38
N LEU A 313 1.10 -39.02 110.36
CA LEU A 313 0.19 -39.07 111.52
C LEU A 313 -0.31 -40.50 111.79
N LEU A 314 -0.47 -41.33 110.76
CA LEU A 314 -0.74 -42.76 110.88
C LEU A 314 0.51 -43.50 111.40
N LEU A 315 1.72 -43.16 110.94
CA LEU A 315 2.97 -43.65 111.53
C LEU A 315 3.17 -43.18 112.99
N HIS A 316 2.71 -41.99 113.37
CA HIS A 316 2.79 -41.55 114.76
C HIS A 316 1.70 -42.14 115.68
N LYS A 317 0.55 -42.56 115.13
CA LYS A 317 -0.57 -43.15 115.90
C LYS A 317 -0.64 -44.68 115.87
N LEU A 318 -0.12 -45.29 114.81
CA LEU A 318 -0.11 -46.74 114.56
C LEU A 318 1.32 -47.27 114.46
N GLY A 319 2.25 -46.53 113.85
CA GLY A 319 3.70 -46.87 113.81
C GLY A 319 4.44 -46.65 115.14
N GLY A 320 3.72 -46.37 116.23
CA GLY A 320 4.17 -46.74 117.58
C GLY A 320 4.23 -48.27 117.78
N LEU A 321 3.59 -49.03 116.90
CA LEU A 321 3.85 -50.45 116.64
C LEU A 321 5.07 -50.55 115.70
N ASP A 322 6.25 -50.59 116.31
CA ASP A 322 7.49 -51.01 115.63
C ASP A 322 7.28 -52.43 115.06
N PRO A 323 7.46 -52.69 113.75
CA PRO A 323 7.10 -53.95 113.10
C PRO A 323 7.91 -55.19 113.54
N ALA A 324 8.76 -55.06 114.57
CA ALA A 324 9.49 -56.16 115.22
C ALA A 324 9.37 -56.18 116.77
N GLY A 325 8.64 -55.25 117.39
CA GLY A 325 8.61 -55.03 118.84
C GLY A 325 7.35 -55.59 119.53
N ALA A 326 7.52 -56.51 120.49
CA ALA A 326 6.40 -57.16 121.17
C ALA A 326 5.60 -56.21 122.09
N GLY A 327 4.34 -55.94 121.74
CA GLY A 327 3.37 -55.21 122.57
C GLY A 327 1.94 -55.63 122.21
N LEU A 328 1.27 -56.36 123.11
CA LEU A 328 0.01 -57.06 122.83
C LEU A 328 -1.10 -56.11 122.35
N SER A 329 -1.71 -56.40 121.20
CA SER A 329 -2.88 -55.65 120.70
C SER A 329 -4.05 -55.76 121.69
N HIS A 330 -4.93 -54.76 121.68
CA HIS A 330 -6.19 -54.86 122.43
C HIS A 330 -7.01 -56.07 121.97
N GLU A 331 -6.89 -56.46 120.69
CA GLU A 331 -7.47 -57.66 120.09
C GLU A 331 -6.83 -58.95 120.64
N GLU A 332 -5.55 -58.94 120.98
CA GLU A 332 -4.88 -60.07 121.62
C GLU A 332 -5.33 -60.22 123.07
N ARG A 333 -5.51 -59.13 123.81
CA ARG A 333 -6.18 -59.16 125.12
C ARG A 333 -7.63 -59.63 125.05
N PHE A 334 -8.39 -59.23 124.03
CA PHE A 334 -9.73 -59.79 123.81
C PHE A 334 -9.66 -61.26 123.40
N CYS A 335 -8.66 -61.68 122.61
CA CYS A 335 -8.41 -63.09 122.33
C CYS A 335 -7.97 -63.86 123.57
N GLU A 336 -7.24 -63.27 124.52
CA GLU A 336 -6.90 -63.88 125.80
C GLU A 336 -8.12 -64.00 126.70
N LEU A 337 -8.93 -62.94 126.86
CA LEU A 337 -10.18 -63.02 127.60
C LEU A 337 -11.17 -64.01 126.96
N LEU A 338 -11.18 -64.13 125.63
CA LEU A 338 -11.93 -65.16 124.90
C LEU A 338 -11.30 -66.55 125.03
N ARG A 339 -9.97 -66.69 125.12
CA ARG A 339 -9.28 -67.97 125.40
C ARG A 339 -9.45 -68.39 126.85
N GLU A 340 -9.61 -67.46 127.79
CA GLU A 340 -9.90 -67.71 129.20
C GLU A 340 -11.37 -68.03 129.40
N SER A 341 -12.28 -67.30 128.76
CA SER A 341 -13.70 -67.65 128.69
C SER A 341 -13.91 -68.99 127.98
N GLN A 342 -13.18 -69.26 126.89
CA GLN A 342 -13.15 -70.58 126.24
C GLN A 342 -12.40 -71.62 127.06
N ARG A 343 -11.46 -71.28 127.95
CA ARG A 343 -10.87 -72.21 128.92
C ARG A 343 -11.83 -72.54 130.03
N GLN A 344 -12.62 -71.60 130.53
CA GLN A 344 -13.65 -71.85 131.54
C GLN A 344 -14.83 -72.61 130.93
N CYS A 345 -15.27 -72.25 129.72
CA CYS A 345 -16.20 -73.08 128.96
C CYS A 345 -15.59 -74.45 128.61
N ARG A 346 -14.28 -74.57 128.36
CA ARG A 346 -13.62 -75.87 128.19
C ARG A 346 -13.47 -76.64 129.49
N GLU A 347 -13.16 -76.05 130.63
CA GLU A 347 -13.12 -76.75 131.92
C GLU A 347 -14.54 -77.17 132.37
N LEU A 348 -15.57 -76.43 131.96
CA LEU A 348 -16.97 -76.83 132.14
C LEU A 348 -17.44 -77.82 131.07
N GLN A 349 -16.86 -77.83 129.86
CA GLN A 349 -17.03 -78.90 128.88
C GLN A 349 -16.27 -80.14 129.33
N ASP A 350 -14.96 -80.12 129.49
CA ASP A 350 -14.09 -81.17 130.04
C ASP A 350 -14.68 -81.79 131.33
N ARG A 351 -15.36 -81.05 132.22
CA ARG A 351 -16.11 -81.65 133.35
C ARG A 351 -17.46 -82.29 132.95
N ASN A 352 -18.22 -81.67 132.03
CA ASN A 352 -19.39 -82.32 131.42
C ASN A 352 -18.98 -83.53 130.56
N ASP A 353 -17.78 -83.53 129.99
CA ASP A 353 -17.22 -84.48 129.04
C ASP A 353 -16.39 -85.54 129.78
N GLU A 354 -15.95 -85.32 131.02
CA GLU A 354 -15.62 -86.35 132.01
C GLU A 354 -16.92 -87.09 132.38
N LEU A 355 -17.94 -86.36 132.87
CA LEU A 355 -19.27 -86.91 133.19
C LEU A 355 -20.00 -87.55 131.98
N SER A 356 -19.64 -87.15 130.76
CA SER A 356 -20.19 -87.70 129.50
C SER A 356 -19.23 -88.62 128.76
N SER A 357 -17.97 -88.79 129.19
CA SER A 357 -17.09 -89.87 128.70
C SER A 357 -17.22 -91.12 129.58
N GLU A 358 -17.51 -90.97 130.88
CA GLU A 358 -18.13 -92.04 131.67
C GLU A 358 -19.42 -92.57 131.02
N LEU A 359 -20.12 -91.72 130.25
CA LEU A 359 -21.39 -92.04 129.58
C LEU A 359 -21.24 -92.39 128.08
N LEU A 360 -20.19 -91.92 127.39
CA LEU A 360 -20.03 -92.03 125.93
C LEU A 360 -18.64 -92.43 125.41
N GLU A 361 -17.68 -92.81 126.26
CA GLU A 361 -16.72 -93.88 125.85
C GLU A 361 -17.42 -95.25 125.76
N ALA A 362 -18.72 -95.29 126.08
CA ALA A 362 -19.65 -96.26 125.52
C ALA A 362 -19.83 -96.15 123.97
N GLN A 363 -19.39 -95.06 123.27
CA GLN A 363 -19.50 -94.94 121.80
C GLN A 363 -18.64 -93.86 121.03
N ARG A 364 -17.34 -94.17 120.80
CA ARG A 364 -16.62 -94.10 119.48
C ARG A 364 -16.65 -92.83 118.55
N SER A 365 -15.65 -91.94 118.71
CA SER A 365 -14.58 -91.56 117.72
C SER A 365 -14.79 -91.06 116.23
N SER A 366 -14.15 -89.89 115.88
CA SER A 366 -13.29 -89.54 114.67
C SER A 366 -13.69 -88.67 113.40
N ARG A 367 -12.93 -87.55 113.14
CA ARG A 367 -12.33 -86.95 111.84
C ARG A 367 -13.16 -86.12 110.78
N ARG A 368 -12.68 -85.18 109.86
CA ARG A 368 -11.57 -84.11 109.72
C ARG A 368 -11.47 -83.32 108.31
N SER A 369 -10.70 -82.18 108.15
CA SER A 369 -10.06 -81.46 106.91
C SER A 369 -10.77 -80.24 106.15
N SER A 370 -10.31 -79.31 105.21
CA SER A 370 -9.05 -78.78 104.46
C SER A 370 -9.20 -77.33 103.75
N ARG A 371 -8.20 -76.62 103.09
CA ARG A 371 -8.26 -75.20 102.43
C ARG A 371 -7.31 -74.80 101.13
N PRO A 372 -6.84 -73.53 100.71
CA PRO A 372 -6.75 -73.00 99.27
C PRO A 372 -5.56 -72.02 98.72
N ALA A 373 -5.70 -71.29 97.53
CA ALA A 373 -4.98 -70.07 96.90
C ALA A 373 -3.67 -70.18 95.97
N GLY A 374 -3.10 -69.25 95.11
CA GLY A 374 -3.33 -67.87 94.48
C GLY A 374 -2.11 -67.23 93.63
N GLY A 375 -2.19 -66.15 92.76
CA GLY A 375 -1.03 -65.44 92.04
C GLY A 375 -1.24 -64.38 90.84
N ALA A 376 -0.25 -63.54 90.36
CA ALA A 376 -0.31 -62.48 89.23
C ALA A 376 1.05 -61.78 88.68
N GLY A 377 1.09 -60.93 87.58
CA GLY A 377 2.25 -60.03 87.08
C GLY A 377 2.24 -59.33 85.62
N SER A 378 3.06 -58.27 85.24
CA SER A 378 3.18 -57.58 83.86
C SER A 378 4.26 -56.42 83.58
N GLN A 379 4.48 -55.90 82.30
CA GLN A 379 4.91 -54.52 81.75
C GLN A 379 6.35 -54.15 81.08
N ARG A 380 6.42 -53.28 79.99
CA ARG A 380 7.43 -52.14 79.58
C ARG A 380 8.32 -51.99 78.23
N ASP A 381 8.41 -50.72 77.70
CA ASP A 381 9.45 -49.76 77.06
C ASP A 381 10.23 -49.79 75.66
N ALA A 382 10.78 -48.63 75.13
CA ALA A 382 11.56 -48.31 73.83
C ALA A 382 12.33 -46.89 73.83
N ALA A 383 13.02 -46.15 72.85
CA ALA A 383 13.44 -46.10 71.37
C ALA A 383 14.56 -44.97 71.00
N GLY A 384 15.03 -44.73 69.72
CA GLY A 384 15.98 -43.62 69.18
C GLY A 384 16.54 -43.82 67.69
N ASP A 385 17.38 -43.05 66.87
CA ASP A 385 17.98 -41.64 66.71
C ASP A 385 18.80 -41.38 65.32
N PRO A 386 19.31 -40.14 64.89
CA PRO A 386 19.79 -39.73 63.48
C PRO A 386 21.16 -38.92 63.19
N ASP A 387 21.54 -38.49 61.93
CA ASP A 387 22.85 -37.76 61.49
C ASP A 387 22.87 -36.71 60.23
N MET A 388 23.97 -36.48 59.41
CA MET A 388 24.38 -35.16 58.72
C MET A 388 25.05 -35.10 57.24
N ARG A 389 26.04 -34.20 56.86
CA ARG A 389 26.37 -33.71 55.43
C ARG A 389 27.83 -33.38 54.96
N SER A 390 28.20 -33.65 53.68
CA SER A 390 29.35 -33.05 52.92
C SER A 390 29.02 -32.47 51.53
N ILE A 391 27.78 -32.60 51.05
CA ILE A 391 27.46 -32.59 49.60
C ILE A 391 27.01 -31.17 49.12
N GLN A 392 27.12 -30.15 49.98
CA GLN A 392 26.25 -28.96 50.15
C GLN A 392 25.74 -28.15 48.93
N SER A 393 26.41 -28.12 47.77
CA SER A 393 25.95 -27.35 46.59
C SER A 393 25.28 -28.23 45.53
N GLU A 394 25.85 -29.41 45.27
CA GLU A 394 25.14 -30.46 44.55
C GLU A 394 23.93 -30.89 45.39
N LEU A 395 24.10 -31.04 46.70
CA LEU A 395 23.05 -31.14 47.74
C LEU A 395 22.18 -29.90 47.86
N ALA A 396 22.43 -28.74 47.24
CA ALA A 396 21.43 -27.66 47.25
C ALA A 396 20.39 -27.90 46.13
N LEU A 397 20.85 -28.33 44.96
CA LEU A 397 20.00 -28.73 43.84
C LEU A 397 19.39 -30.12 44.03
N GLN A 398 20.13 -30.99 44.71
CA GLN A 398 19.71 -32.30 45.14
C GLN A 398 18.86 -32.21 46.41
N GLN A 399 19.09 -31.33 47.40
CA GLN A 399 18.04 -31.00 48.40
C GLN A 399 16.82 -30.36 47.77
N LEU A 400 16.91 -29.60 46.68
CA LEU A 400 15.69 -29.13 46.01
C LEU A 400 14.94 -30.26 45.30
N LYS A 401 15.63 -31.26 44.75
CA LYS A 401 14.99 -32.45 44.17
C LYS A 401 14.51 -33.44 45.23
N GLU A 402 15.31 -33.70 46.26
CA GLU A 402 15.03 -34.53 47.42
C GLU A 402 13.95 -33.87 48.24
N SER A 403 13.99 -32.59 48.59
CA SER A 403 12.88 -31.89 49.25
C SER A 403 11.62 -31.84 48.37
N HIS A 404 11.72 -31.78 47.05
CA HIS A 404 10.52 -31.89 46.19
C HIS A 404 10.02 -33.34 46.07
N GLN A 405 10.90 -34.34 46.09
CA GLN A 405 10.55 -35.77 46.13
C GLN A 405 10.03 -36.19 47.50
N GLU A 406 10.55 -35.63 48.59
CA GLU A 406 10.10 -35.74 49.97
C GLU A 406 8.80 -34.99 50.16
N ALA A 407 8.60 -33.81 49.57
CA ALA A 407 7.32 -33.13 49.58
C ALA A 407 6.27 -33.90 48.76
N LEU A 408 6.65 -34.48 47.62
CA LEU A 408 5.78 -35.37 46.84
C LEU A 408 5.54 -36.71 47.55
N GLN A 409 6.52 -37.27 48.27
CA GLN A 409 6.36 -38.48 49.08
C GLN A 409 5.56 -38.20 50.36
N GLN A 410 5.73 -37.05 51.00
CA GLN A 410 4.92 -36.62 52.14
C GLN A 410 3.50 -36.28 51.70
N LEU A 411 3.31 -35.66 50.52
CA LEU A 411 1.99 -35.47 49.92
C LEU A 411 1.38 -36.81 49.51
N HIS A 412 2.17 -37.74 48.98
CA HIS A 412 1.72 -39.09 48.65
C HIS A 412 1.33 -39.87 49.91
N ILE A 413 2.16 -39.88 50.95
CA ILE A 413 1.87 -40.47 52.27
C ILE A 413 0.69 -39.77 52.94
N GLN A 414 0.51 -38.45 52.79
CA GLN A 414 -0.67 -37.73 53.28
C GLN A 414 -1.93 -38.15 52.51
N LEU A 415 -1.88 -38.19 51.18
CA LEU A 415 -3.00 -38.65 50.35
C LEU A 415 -3.30 -40.14 50.58
N GLU A 416 -2.29 -40.97 50.78
CA GLU A 416 -2.39 -42.40 51.05
C GLU A 416 -2.87 -42.66 52.48
N THR A 417 -2.44 -41.89 53.49
CA THR A 417 -3.01 -41.99 54.85
C THR A 417 -4.41 -41.39 54.94
N GLN A 418 -4.74 -40.34 54.18
CA GLN A 418 -6.10 -39.85 53.99
C GLN A 418 -6.98 -40.89 53.31
N MET A 419 -6.50 -41.51 52.21
CA MET A 419 -7.22 -42.55 51.48
C MET A 419 -7.42 -43.79 52.35
N ASN A 420 -6.37 -44.32 52.98
CA ASN A 420 -6.46 -45.42 53.95
C ASN A 420 -7.35 -45.06 55.14
N TYR A 421 -7.38 -43.79 55.60
CA TYR A 421 -8.31 -43.35 56.63
C TYR A 421 -9.76 -43.40 56.13
N TYR A 422 -10.06 -42.85 54.95
CA TYR A 422 -11.41 -42.88 54.38
C TYR A 422 -11.86 -44.28 53.98
N GLU A 423 -10.98 -45.12 53.43
CA GLU A 423 -11.23 -46.54 53.18
C GLU A 423 -11.53 -47.28 54.49
N ARG A 424 -10.73 -47.06 55.55
CA ARG A 424 -10.96 -47.68 56.85
C ARG A 424 -12.21 -47.14 57.56
N GLN A 425 -12.57 -45.88 57.37
CA GLN A 425 -13.86 -45.33 57.83
C GLN A 425 -15.03 -45.95 57.06
N LEU A 426 -14.92 -46.11 55.74
CA LEU A 426 -15.90 -46.80 54.91
C LEU A 426 -16.02 -48.28 55.30
N ASP A 427 -14.92 -48.96 55.61
CA ASP A 427 -14.93 -50.36 56.03
C ASP A 427 -15.45 -50.53 57.46
N MET A 428 -15.15 -49.63 58.40
CA MET A 428 -15.83 -49.59 59.69
C MET A 428 -17.33 -49.31 59.53
N MET A 429 -17.74 -48.43 58.61
CA MET A 429 -19.15 -48.17 58.34
C MET A 429 -19.86 -49.38 57.70
N LYS A 430 -19.20 -50.10 56.77
CA LYS A 430 -19.68 -51.39 56.24
C LYS A 430 -19.81 -52.43 57.34
N GLN A 431 -18.80 -52.58 58.21
CA GLN A 431 -18.82 -53.53 59.32
C GLN A 431 -19.91 -53.19 60.34
N ASN A 432 -20.09 -51.91 60.68
CA ASN A 432 -21.17 -51.45 61.55
C ASN A 432 -22.54 -51.75 60.94
N MET A 433 -22.78 -51.43 59.66
CA MET A 433 -24.03 -51.78 58.97
C MET A 433 -24.23 -53.30 58.82
N GLU A 434 -23.16 -54.09 58.74
CA GLU A 434 -23.25 -55.56 58.75
C GLU A 434 -23.54 -56.12 60.15
N VAL A 435 -23.06 -55.46 61.22
CA VAL A 435 -23.41 -55.75 62.62
C VAL A 435 -24.86 -55.36 62.88
N GLU A 436 -25.28 -54.13 62.59
CA GLU A 436 -26.69 -53.69 62.68
C GLU A 436 -27.62 -54.64 61.91
N ARG A 437 -27.25 -55.05 60.69
CA ARG A 437 -28.00 -56.05 59.93
C ARG A 437 -28.04 -57.42 60.63
N LYS A 438 -26.94 -57.88 61.23
CA LYS A 438 -26.91 -59.14 61.99
C LYS A 438 -27.72 -59.05 63.28
N ASP A 439 -27.74 -57.89 63.94
CA ASP A 439 -28.46 -57.66 65.19
C ASP A 439 -29.96 -57.54 64.92
N ILE A 440 -30.37 -56.86 63.85
CA ILE A 440 -31.75 -56.86 63.35
C ILE A 440 -32.18 -58.28 62.94
N CYS A 441 -31.34 -59.03 62.23
CA CYS A 441 -31.62 -60.44 61.90
C CYS A 441 -31.67 -61.34 63.14
N GLN A 442 -30.91 -61.06 64.21
CA GLN A 442 -30.97 -61.78 65.48
C GLN A 442 -32.22 -61.40 66.28
N ALA A 443 -32.59 -60.12 66.33
CA ALA A 443 -33.81 -59.64 66.97
C ALA A 443 -35.05 -60.33 66.37
N PHE A 444 -35.20 -60.30 65.03
CA PHE A 444 -36.29 -61.05 64.38
C PHE A 444 -36.21 -62.57 64.63
N LYS A 445 -35.01 -63.15 64.77
CA LYS A 445 -34.87 -64.58 65.04
C LYS A 445 -35.24 -64.95 66.47
N VAL A 446 -34.96 -64.08 67.44
CA VAL A 446 -35.42 -64.21 68.84
C VAL A 446 -36.93 -63.98 68.90
N GLU A 447 -37.47 -62.93 68.28
CA GLU A 447 -38.90 -62.65 68.21
C GLU A 447 -39.69 -63.82 67.58
N ILE A 448 -39.20 -64.39 66.47
CA ILE A 448 -39.76 -65.61 65.88
C ILE A 448 -39.68 -66.79 66.86
N SER A 449 -38.57 -66.97 67.57
CA SER A 449 -38.42 -68.07 68.55
C SER A 449 -39.36 -67.90 69.75
N GLU A 450 -39.55 -66.68 70.24
CA GLU A 450 -40.49 -66.35 71.32
C GLU A 450 -41.95 -66.52 70.86
N LEU A 451 -42.28 -66.15 69.62
CA LEU A 451 -43.60 -66.40 69.03
C LEU A 451 -43.85 -67.89 68.78
N GLU A 452 -42.82 -68.66 68.42
CA GLU A 452 -42.88 -70.12 68.31
C GLU A 452 -43.05 -70.79 69.68
N GLU A 453 -42.33 -70.34 70.72
CA GLU A 453 -42.54 -70.81 72.09
C GLU A 453 -43.93 -70.43 72.62
N GLN A 454 -44.38 -69.18 72.44
CA GLN A 454 -45.74 -68.76 72.81
C GLN A 454 -46.80 -69.60 72.11
N LYS A 455 -46.62 -69.87 70.80
CA LYS A 455 -47.50 -70.78 70.04
C LYS A 455 -47.47 -72.19 70.63
N VAL A 456 -46.30 -72.76 70.94
CA VAL A 456 -46.18 -74.11 71.53
C VAL A 456 -46.80 -74.15 72.94
N GLN A 457 -46.64 -73.11 73.75
CA GLN A 457 -47.26 -72.98 75.06
C GLN A 457 -48.80 -72.88 74.95
N VAL A 458 -49.33 -72.09 74.02
CA VAL A 458 -50.78 -72.01 73.74
C VAL A 458 -51.31 -73.34 73.20
N GLU A 459 -50.58 -74.02 72.31
CA GLU A 459 -50.93 -75.36 71.84
C GLU A 459 -50.91 -76.40 72.98
N GLN A 460 -49.97 -76.30 73.92
CA GLN A 460 -49.90 -77.18 75.09
C GLN A 460 -51.04 -76.88 76.07
N GLN A 461 -51.33 -75.61 76.36
CA GLN A 461 -52.50 -75.20 77.15
C GLN A 461 -53.81 -75.66 76.49
N LEU A 462 -53.92 -75.61 75.17
CA LEU A 462 -55.07 -76.14 74.43
C LEU A 462 -55.15 -77.67 74.53
N LYS A 463 -54.03 -78.40 74.45
CA LYS A 463 -53.96 -79.87 74.64
C LYS A 463 -54.29 -80.27 76.09
N GLU A 464 -53.87 -79.49 77.08
CA GLU A 464 -54.29 -79.67 78.49
C GLU A 464 -55.76 -79.35 78.70
N ALA A 465 -56.29 -78.27 78.10
CA ALA A 465 -57.71 -77.94 78.18
C ALA A 465 -58.57 -79.01 77.49
N LEU A 466 -58.14 -79.53 76.33
CA LEU A 466 -58.81 -80.61 75.61
C LEU A 466 -58.78 -81.94 76.38
N THR A 467 -57.67 -82.30 77.02
CA THR A 467 -57.60 -83.51 77.86
C THR A 467 -58.36 -83.37 79.17
N ARG A 468 -58.37 -82.18 79.80
CA ARG A 468 -59.25 -81.87 80.93
C ARG A 468 -60.73 -81.98 80.52
N LEU A 469 -61.11 -81.47 79.35
CA LEU A 469 -62.47 -81.57 78.81
C LEU A 469 -62.84 -83.01 78.44
N GLN A 470 -61.95 -83.79 77.81
CA GLN A 470 -62.20 -85.21 77.52
C GLN A 470 -62.40 -86.03 78.81
N ASN A 471 -61.59 -85.78 79.84
CA ASN A 471 -61.73 -86.45 81.13
C ASN A 471 -63.01 -86.02 81.88
N GLN A 472 -63.56 -84.83 81.61
CA GLN A 472 -64.86 -84.37 82.13
C GLN A 472 -66.05 -84.86 81.28
N GLN A 473 -65.84 -85.14 79.99
CA GLN A 473 -66.87 -85.66 79.06
C GLN A 473 -67.06 -87.18 79.12
N GLY A 474 -66.51 -87.85 80.15
CA GLY A 474 -66.80 -89.24 80.48
C GLY A 474 -68.22 -89.49 81.05
N ALA A 475 -68.98 -88.43 81.34
CA ALA A 475 -70.40 -88.48 81.69
C ALA A 475 -71.26 -87.84 80.59
N GLY A 476 -72.38 -88.47 80.23
CA GLY A 476 -73.14 -88.16 79.02
C GLY A 476 -73.84 -86.80 79.05
N LEU A 477 -73.63 -86.00 78.00
CA LEU A 477 -74.41 -84.80 77.67
C LEU A 477 -75.59 -85.16 76.76
N SER A 478 -76.68 -84.40 76.82
CA SER A 478 -77.84 -84.62 75.95
C SER A 478 -77.53 -84.30 74.49
N ALA A 479 -78.11 -85.08 73.58
CA ALA A 479 -78.00 -84.85 72.13
C ALA A 479 -78.57 -83.50 71.67
N GLU A 480 -79.30 -82.76 72.51
CA GLU A 480 -79.71 -81.37 72.24
C GLU A 480 -78.68 -80.33 72.67
N GLU A 481 -77.99 -80.56 73.78
CA GLU A 481 -76.92 -79.68 74.28
C GLU A 481 -75.70 -79.76 73.34
N GLN A 482 -75.36 -80.97 72.91
CA GLN A 482 -74.36 -81.20 71.86
C GLN A 482 -74.71 -80.46 70.56
N ARG A 483 -76.00 -80.44 70.16
CA ARG A 483 -76.48 -79.68 68.99
C ARG A 483 -76.53 -78.16 69.20
N ARG A 484 -76.50 -77.65 70.44
CA ARG A 484 -76.30 -76.21 70.72
C ARG A 484 -74.82 -75.85 70.62
N VAL A 485 -73.95 -76.57 71.32
CA VAL A 485 -72.49 -76.35 71.31
C VAL A 485 -71.92 -76.51 69.90
N GLN A 486 -72.46 -77.41 69.06
CA GLN A 486 -72.08 -77.51 67.65
C GLN A 486 -72.49 -76.30 66.80
N ARG A 487 -73.63 -75.65 67.09
CA ARG A 487 -74.05 -74.41 66.40
C ARG A 487 -73.19 -73.24 66.84
N GLU A 488 -72.99 -73.07 68.15
CA GLU A 488 -72.14 -72.01 68.71
C GLU A 488 -70.69 -72.12 68.19
N ARG A 489 -70.16 -73.35 68.05
CA ARG A 489 -68.87 -73.59 67.36
C ARG A 489 -68.92 -73.24 65.88
N ALA A 490 -69.92 -73.71 65.13
CA ALA A 490 -70.04 -73.39 63.70
C ALA A 490 -70.22 -71.87 63.45
N GLU A 491 -70.91 -71.16 64.34
CA GLU A 491 -71.06 -69.70 64.30
C GLU A 491 -69.74 -68.98 64.60
N LEU A 492 -68.97 -69.44 65.59
CA LEU A 492 -67.61 -68.93 65.86
C LEU A 492 -66.63 -69.25 64.73
N GLU A 493 -66.62 -70.47 64.21
CA GLU A 493 -65.83 -70.87 63.05
C GLU A 493 -66.20 -70.04 61.81
N GLN A 494 -67.48 -69.74 61.59
CA GLN A 494 -67.92 -68.85 60.52
C GLN A 494 -67.56 -67.38 60.79
N ASN A 495 -67.52 -66.93 62.05
CA ASN A 495 -67.03 -65.61 62.43
C ASN A 495 -65.55 -65.47 62.11
N TYR A 496 -64.71 -66.41 62.58
CA TYR A 496 -63.28 -66.42 62.26
C TYR A 496 -63.01 -66.58 60.76
N ALA A 497 -63.76 -67.41 60.04
CA ALA A 497 -63.65 -67.52 58.59
C ALA A 497 -64.00 -66.20 57.87
N ARG A 498 -65.00 -65.46 58.36
CA ARG A 498 -65.35 -64.11 57.85
C ARG A 498 -64.26 -63.09 58.20
N GLU A 499 -63.72 -63.10 59.40
CA GLU A 499 -62.63 -62.20 59.83
C GLU A 499 -61.32 -62.45 59.05
N ILE A 500 -60.92 -63.72 58.91
CA ILE A 500 -59.76 -64.11 58.09
C ILE A 500 -59.97 -63.70 56.62
N SER A 501 -61.17 -63.91 56.07
CA SER A 501 -61.50 -63.47 54.70
C SER A 501 -61.39 -61.94 54.56
N ASN A 502 -61.88 -61.18 55.53
CA ASN A 502 -61.79 -59.72 55.53
C ASN A 502 -60.33 -59.24 55.65
N LEU A 503 -59.48 -59.91 56.43
CA LEU A 503 -58.06 -59.58 56.56
C LEU A 503 -57.29 -59.92 55.28
N VAL A 504 -57.52 -61.08 54.68
CA VAL A 504 -56.91 -61.48 53.40
C VAL A 504 -57.33 -60.51 52.28
N GLN A 505 -58.61 -60.11 52.23
CA GLN A 505 -59.08 -59.11 51.26
C GLN A 505 -58.38 -57.75 51.42
N LYS A 506 -58.25 -57.24 52.65
CA LYS A 506 -57.49 -55.99 52.91
C LYS A 506 -56.04 -56.10 52.46
N LEU A 507 -55.33 -57.14 52.90
CA LEU A 507 -53.93 -57.37 52.53
C LEU A 507 -53.74 -57.56 51.02
N SER A 508 -54.70 -58.18 50.32
CA SER A 508 -54.67 -58.26 48.86
C SER A 508 -54.90 -56.90 48.19
N ALA A 509 -55.81 -56.07 48.69
CA ALA A 509 -56.07 -54.73 48.14
C ALA A 509 -54.89 -53.77 48.40
N GLU A 510 -54.30 -53.81 49.60
CA GLU A 510 -53.09 -53.04 49.95
C GLU A 510 -51.90 -53.47 49.07
N LYS A 511 -51.72 -54.78 48.84
CA LYS A 511 -50.71 -55.30 47.91
C LYS A 511 -50.95 -54.84 46.47
N GLU A 512 -52.18 -54.93 45.98
CA GLU A 512 -52.54 -54.50 44.62
C GLU A 512 -52.37 -53.00 44.42
N GLN A 513 -52.69 -52.19 45.44
CA GLN A 513 -52.45 -50.74 45.45
C GLN A 513 -50.95 -50.44 45.41
N LEU A 514 -50.14 -51.02 46.30
CA LEU A 514 -48.69 -50.80 46.33
C LEU A 514 -48.01 -51.27 45.03
N GLU A 515 -48.48 -52.39 44.46
CA GLU A 515 -48.04 -52.83 43.14
C GLU A 515 -48.42 -51.83 42.03
N ALA A 516 -49.61 -51.24 42.08
CA ALA A 516 -50.06 -50.24 41.10
C ALA A 516 -49.29 -48.92 41.23
N GLU A 517 -49.04 -48.45 42.45
CA GLU A 517 -48.23 -47.25 42.74
C GLU A 517 -46.79 -47.43 42.28
N LEU A 518 -46.16 -48.59 42.54
CA LEU A 518 -44.81 -48.90 42.08
C LEU A 518 -44.74 -49.05 40.54
N LYS A 519 -45.76 -49.64 39.91
CA LYS A 519 -45.88 -49.70 38.43
C LYS A 519 -46.06 -48.30 37.83
N LEU A 520 -46.81 -47.41 38.47
CA LEU A 520 -46.99 -46.03 38.03
C LEU A 520 -45.70 -45.22 38.19
N HIS A 521 -45.03 -45.31 39.35
CA HIS A 521 -43.79 -44.59 39.59
C HIS A 521 -42.67 -45.03 38.64
N THR A 522 -42.50 -46.34 38.41
CA THR A 522 -41.53 -46.86 37.44
C THR A 522 -41.86 -46.46 36.00
N GLN A 523 -43.14 -46.35 35.63
CA GLN A 523 -43.55 -45.77 34.33
C GLN A 523 -43.20 -44.27 34.23
N GLN A 524 -43.41 -43.49 35.28
CA GLN A 524 -43.03 -42.07 35.31
C GLN A 524 -41.51 -41.87 35.19
N GLU A 525 -40.71 -42.66 35.90
CA GLU A 525 -39.24 -42.67 35.80
C GLU A 525 -38.78 -43.02 34.37
N VAL A 526 -39.34 -44.09 33.79
CA VAL A 526 -39.03 -44.48 32.40
C VAL A 526 -39.43 -43.40 31.39
N MET A 527 -40.53 -42.69 31.59
CA MET A 527 -40.93 -41.58 30.74
C MET A 527 -40.01 -40.36 30.87
N ARG A 528 -39.53 -40.02 32.08
CA ARG A 528 -38.53 -38.97 32.29
C ARG A 528 -37.20 -39.29 31.58
N VAL A 529 -36.68 -40.50 31.77
CA VAL A 529 -35.42 -40.93 31.15
C VAL A 529 -35.54 -40.99 29.63
N ARG A 530 -36.70 -41.38 29.08
CA ARG A 530 -36.97 -41.31 27.64
C ARG A 530 -36.99 -39.88 27.11
N ALA A 531 -37.66 -38.96 27.78
CA ALA A 531 -37.71 -37.55 27.39
C ALA A 531 -36.30 -36.93 27.36
N GLN A 532 -35.48 -37.17 28.41
CA GLN A 532 -34.09 -36.71 28.46
C GLN A 532 -33.22 -37.34 27.34
N LEU A 533 -33.43 -38.61 27.01
CA LEU A 533 -32.75 -39.26 25.88
C LEU A 533 -33.17 -38.68 24.52
N GLU A 534 -34.42 -38.28 24.35
CA GLU A 534 -34.92 -37.65 23.11
C GLU A 534 -34.45 -36.19 22.99
N GLU A 535 -34.42 -35.45 24.09
CA GLU A 535 -33.82 -34.12 24.20
C GLU A 535 -32.34 -34.14 23.78
N VAL A 536 -31.50 -34.95 24.45
CA VAL A 536 -30.07 -35.11 24.12
C VAL A 536 -29.84 -35.60 22.70
N ARG A 537 -30.74 -36.44 22.14
CA ARG A 537 -30.68 -36.83 20.71
C ARG A 537 -30.98 -35.67 19.77
N SER A 538 -31.96 -34.83 20.11
CA SER A 538 -32.30 -33.64 19.32
C SER A 538 -31.19 -32.59 19.35
N GLU A 539 -30.54 -32.40 20.50
CA GLU A 539 -29.34 -31.56 20.64
C GLU A 539 -28.18 -32.10 19.82
N ASN A 540 -27.90 -33.41 19.89
CA ASN A 540 -26.84 -34.02 19.08
C ASN A 540 -27.11 -33.87 17.57
N ALA A 541 -28.36 -34.02 17.12
CA ALA A 541 -28.73 -33.77 15.72
C ALA A 541 -28.53 -32.30 15.34
N ALA A 542 -28.97 -31.35 16.17
CA ALA A 542 -28.77 -29.92 15.94
C ALA A 542 -27.28 -29.52 15.93
N LEU A 543 -26.45 -30.12 16.78
CA LEU A 543 -25.01 -29.94 16.81
C LEU A 543 -24.32 -30.52 15.58
N GLN A 544 -24.74 -31.70 15.10
CA GLN A 544 -24.25 -32.29 13.84
C GLN A 544 -24.58 -31.41 12.64
N GLU A 545 -25.79 -30.88 12.55
CA GLU A 545 -26.19 -30.01 11.44
C GLU A 545 -25.49 -28.64 11.51
N ARG A 546 -25.30 -28.08 12.71
CA ARG A 546 -24.46 -26.89 12.92
C ARG A 546 -23.00 -27.13 12.54
N LEU A 547 -22.47 -28.33 12.81
CA LEU A 547 -21.10 -28.72 12.44
C LEU A 547 -20.95 -28.88 10.91
N LYS A 548 -21.92 -29.49 10.22
CA LYS A 548 -21.96 -29.54 8.75
C LYS A 548 -21.98 -28.14 8.13
N VAL A 549 -22.82 -27.24 8.65
CA VAL A 549 -22.89 -25.83 8.20
C VAL A 549 -21.56 -25.12 8.44
N LEU A 550 -20.93 -25.31 9.60
CA LEU A 550 -19.61 -24.73 9.90
C LEU A 550 -18.54 -25.25 8.93
N GLN A 551 -18.47 -26.56 8.69
CA GLN A 551 -17.57 -27.17 7.70
C GLN A 551 -17.77 -26.56 6.31
N GLN A 552 -19.02 -26.41 5.86
CA GLN A 552 -19.31 -25.81 4.55
C GLN A 552 -18.95 -24.31 4.51
N THR A 553 -19.11 -23.56 5.61
CA THR A 553 -18.61 -22.17 5.67
C THR A 553 -17.09 -22.07 5.66
N VAL A 554 -16.37 -23.00 6.30
CA VAL A 554 -14.90 -23.07 6.24
C VAL A 554 -14.44 -23.35 4.80
N GLN A 555 -14.98 -24.39 4.16
CA GLN A 555 -14.66 -24.71 2.77
C GLN A 555 -14.91 -23.53 1.83
N ASN A 556 -16.05 -22.83 1.98
CA ASN A 556 -16.36 -21.64 1.17
C ASN A 556 -15.37 -20.48 1.41
N LEU A 557 -14.88 -20.31 2.64
CA LEU A 557 -13.89 -19.28 2.98
C LEU A 557 -12.48 -19.64 2.48
N GLU A 558 -12.11 -20.92 2.50
CA GLU A 558 -10.88 -21.44 1.89
C GLU A 558 -10.90 -21.24 0.38
N ASP A 559 -12.01 -21.60 -0.27
CA ASP A 559 -12.30 -21.33 -1.68
C ASP A 559 -12.17 -19.84 -2.04
N GLU A 560 -12.72 -18.94 -1.22
CA GLU A 560 -12.59 -17.50 -1.41
C GLU A 560 -11.17 -16.98 -1.12
N SER A 561 -10.45 -17.59 -0.18
CA SER A 561 -9.05 -17.26 0.12
C SER A 561 -8.14 -17.63 -1.05
N GLU A 562 -8.33 -18.82 -1.63
CA GLU A 562 -7.66 -19.23 -2.87
C GLU A 562 -7.99 -18.30 -4.04
N LYS A 563 -9.26 -17.96 -4.25
CA LYS A 563 -9.69 -17.04 -5.32
C LYS A 563 -9.13 -15.63 -5.12
N ARG A 564 -8.92 -15.19 -3.88
CA ARG A 564 -8.21 -13.94 -3.55
C ARG A 564 -6.71 -14.04 -3.85
N ARG A 565 -6.05 -15.14 -3.45
CA ARG A 565 -4.62 -15.37 -3.73
C ARG A 565 -4.32 -15.39 -5.22
N ARG A 566 -5.12 -16.11 -6.03
CA ARG A 566 -4.96 -16.16 -7.49
C ARG A 566 -5.07 -14.77 -8.12
N ARG A 567 -6.06 -13.97 -7.71
CA ARG A 567 -6.21 -12.56 -8.14
C ARG A 567 -5.08 -11.65 -7.70
N GLN A 568 -4.46 -11.91 -6.54
CA GLN A 568 -3.28 -11.16 -6.10
C GLN A 568 -2.09 -11.48 -7.02
N GLN A 569 -1.88 -12.76 -7.35
CA GLN A 569 -0.83 -13.20 -8.27
C GLN A 569 -1.06 -12.67 -9.70
N GLU A 570 -2.30 -12.70 -10.21
CA GLU A 570 -2.68 -12.10 -11.50
C GLU A 570 -2.32 -10.60 -11.56
N VAL A 571 -2.64 -9.84 -10.51
CA VAL A 571 -2.32 -8.40 -10.42
C VAL A 571 -0.82 -8.14 -10.19
N GLU A 572 -0.09 -9.07 -9.55
CA GLU A 572 1.37 -8.99 -9.40
C GLU A 572 2.07 -9.24 -10.75
N GLU A 573 1.66 -10.26 -11.51
CA GLU A 573 2.13 -10.50 -12.89
C GLU A 573 1.82 -9.32 -13.83
N GLU A 574 0.63 -8.73 -13.76
CA GLU A 574 0.29 -7.53 -14.54
C GLU A 574 1.19 -6.34 -14.18
N ARG A 575 1.49 -6.12 -12.89
CA ARG A 575 2.40 -5.07 -12.43
C ARG A 575 3.84 -5.32 -12.87
N GLU A 576 4.30 -6.56 -12.90
CA GLU A 576 5.64 -6.89 -13.41
C GLU A 576 5.73 -6.63 -14.91
N ARG A 577 4.73 -7.04 -15.70
CA ARG A 577 4.63 -6.70 -17.14
C ARG A 577 4.62 -5.18 -17.37
N SER A 578 3.83 -4.43 -16.60
CA SER A 578 3.83 -2.95 -16.70
C SER A 578 5.19 -2.34 -16.37
N ARG A 579 5.92 -2.85 -15.36
CA ARG A 579 7.29 -2.40 -15.05
C ARG A 579 8.28 -2.72 -16.17
N GLU A 580 8.20 -3.92 -16.76
CA GLU A 580 9.04 -4.31 -17.89
C GLU A 580 8.81 -3.41 -19.12
N GLU A 581 7.54 -3.04 -19.38
CA GLU A 581 7.17 -2.08 -20.43
C GLU A 581 7.61 -0.65 -20.11
N GLU A 582 7.41 -0.16 -18.88
CA GLU A 582 7.90 1.13 -18.41
C GLU A 582 9.43 1.22 -18.54
N GLU A 583 10.17 0.19 -18.11
CA GLU A 583 11.61 0.13 -18.30
C GLU A 583 12.00 0.09 -19.78
N ARG A 584 11.28 -0.65 -20.63
CA ARG A 584 11.55 -0.69 -22.07
C ARG A 584 11.36 0.69 -22.71
N LEU A 585 10.26 1.38 -22.38
CA LEU A 585 9.96 2.74 -22.83
C LEU A 585 10.96 3.76 -22.26
N HIS A 586 11.48 3.56 -21.04
CA HIS A 586 12.58 4.37 -20.49
C HIS A 586 13.89 4.15 -21.23
N ARG A 587 14.27 2.89 -21.55
CA ARG A 587 15.46 2.57 -22.36
C ARG A 587 15.34 3.16 -23.78
N GLU A 588 14.16 3.09 -24.40
CA GLU A 588 13.86 3.73 -25.70
C GLU A 588 13.94 5.26 -25.60
N ASN A 589 13.37 5.89 -24.56
CA ASN A 589 13.47 7.33 -24.33
C ASN A 589 14.91 7.81 -24.11
N SER A 590 15.75 7.06 -23.40
CA SER A 590 17.16 7.41 -23.23
C SER A 590 17.91 7.41 -24.57
N ARG A 591 17.67 6.41 -25.43
CA ARG A 591 18.23 6.39 -26.79
C ARG A 591 17.79 7.59 -27.63
N TYR A 592 16.49 7.91 -27.65
CA TYR A 592 16.02 9.10 -28.37
C TYR A 592 16.60 10.42 -27.82
N ARG A 593 16.89 10.50 -26.51
CA ARG A 593 17.60 11.65 -25.93
C ARG A 593 19.07 11.70 -26.36
N GLU A 594 19.76 10.57 -26.39
CA GLU A 594 21.12 10.44 -26.90
C GLU A 594 21.19 10.82 -28.39
N GLU A 595 20.29 10.30 -29.23
CA GLU A 595 20.16 10.66 -30.65
C GLU A 595 19.88 12.16 -30.86
N VAL A 596 19.00 12.76 -30.05
CA VAL A 596 18.72 14.20 -30.10
C VAL A 596 19.93 15.04 -29.66
N LEU A 597 20.71 14.60 -28.68
CA LEU A 597 21.95 15.26 -28.28
C LEU A 597 23.02 15.16 -29.39
N ASP A 598 23.15 13.99 -30.01
CA ASP A 598 24.06 13.74 -31.14
C ASP A 598 23.72 14.62 -32.35
N LEU A 599 22.43 14.69 -32.72
CA LEU A 599 21.94 15.56 -33.80
C LEU A 599 22.08 17.04 -33.45
N SER A 600 21.89 17.43 -32.19
CA SER A 600 22.12 18.80 -31.72
C SER A 600 23.60 19.18 -31.77
N GLY A 601 24.50 18.27 -31.40
CA GLY A 601 25.95 18.46 -31.50
C GLY A 601 26.40 18.60 -32.96
N ARG A 602 25.90 17.76 -33.87
CA ARG A 602 26.15 17.86 -35.31
C ARG A 602 25.62 19.17 -35.90
N ASN A 603 24.42 19.61 -35.50
CA ASN A 603 23.86 20.90 -35.92
C ASN A 603 24.67 22.09 -35.38
N LEU A 604 25.14 22.03 -34.13
CA LEU A 604 26.01 23.07 -33.56
C LEU A 604 27.37 23.13 -34.29
N GLN A 605 27.95 21.98 -34.61
CA GLN A 605 29.19 21.91 -35.40
C GLN A 605 28.98 22.47 -36.81
N LEU A 606 27.95 22.03 -37.53
CA LEU A 606 27.61 22.57 -38.86
C LEU A 606 27.29 24.07 -38.82
N SER A 607 26.72 24.58 -37.72
CA SER A 607 26.51 26.02 -37.51
C SER A 607 27.84 26.76 -37.32
N SER A 608 28.79 26.19 -36.58
CA SER A 608 30.15 26.72 -36.45
C SER A 608 30.90 26.71 -37.78
N ASP A 609 30.85 25.59 -38.51
CA ASP A 609 31.49 25.44 -39.82
C ASP A 609 30.90 26.43 -40.84
N ASN A 610 29.57 26.61 -40.85
CA ASN A 610 28.90 27.63 -41.67
C ASN A 610 29.26 29.06 -41.25
N GLY A 611 29.46 29.32 -39.94
CA GLY A 611 29.97 30.58 -39.43
C GLY A 611 31.38 30.88 -39.93
N ASP A 612 32.30 29.92 -39.82
CA ASP A 612 33.67 30.02 -40.33
C ASP A 612 33.73 30.18 -41.85
N LEU A 613 32.89 29.46 -42.60
CA LEU A 613 32.77 29.62 -44.05
C LEU A 613 32.18 30.99 -44.43
N SER A 614 31.22 31.51 -43.65
CA SER A 614 30.67 32.86 -43.85
C SER A 614 31.71 33.94 -43.56
N ASN A 615 32.50 33.78 -42.49
CA ASN A 615 33.60 34.68 -42.14
C ASN A 615 34.69 34.68 -43.22
N ARG A 616 35.10 33.49 -43.71
CA ARG A 616 36.04 33.36 -44.83
C ARG A 616 35.52 34.02 -46.11
N LEU A 617 34.27 33.74 -46.47
CA LEU A 617 33.61 34.35 -47.63
C LEU A 617 33.52 35.88 -47.49
N HIS A 618 33.30 36.40 -46.29
CA HIS A 618 33.31 37.84 -46.04
C HIS A 618 34.71 38.45 -46.25
N SER A 619 35.75 37.85 -45.67
CA SER A 619 37.14 38.31 -45.89
C SER A 619 37.59 38.15 -47.35
N GLU A 620 37.14 37.11 -48.06
CA GLU A 620 37.34 37.00 -49.52
C GLU A 620 36.63 38.13 -50.28
N GLN A 621 35.39 38.48 -49.92
CA GLN A 621 34.68 39.62 -50.49
C GLN A 621 35.38 40.96 -50.19
N GLU A 622 35.92 41.15 -48.98
CA GLU A 622 36.72 42.32 -48.60
C GLU A 622 38.01 42.43 -49.42
N THR A 623 38.76 41.32 -49.58
CA THR A 623 39.97 41.30 -50.41
C THR A 623 39.64 41.54 -51.89
N VAL A 624 38.56 40.96 -52.42
CA VAL A 624 38.06 41.24 -53.78
C VAL A 624 37.64 42.70 -53.94
N TRP A 625 37.01 43.32 -52.94
CA TRP A 625 36.68 44.75 -52.95
C TRP A 625 37.92 45.62 -52.95
N MET A 626 38.91 45.32 -52.10
CA MET A 626 40.21 46.01 -52.05
C MET A 626 40.98 45.85 -53.37
N LEU A 627 40.97 44.67 -53.98
CA LEU A 627 41.59 44.43 -55.29
C LEU A 627 40.86 45.17 -56.40
N ARG A 628 39.52 45.17 -56.44
CA ARG A 628 38.74 45.98 -57.39
C ARG A 628 39.04 47.48 -57.25
N LYS A 629 39.15 47.98 -56.01
CA LYS A 629 39.51 49.37 -55.73
C LYS A 629 40.92 49.71 -56.21
N ARG A 630 41.91 48.83 -56.01
CA ARG A 630 43.28 48.99 -56.52
C ARG A 630 43.38 48.87 -58.04
N LEU A 631 42.58 48.00 -58.65
CA LEU A 631 42.49 47.93 -60.12
C LEU A 631 41.91 49.24 -60.67
N ALA A 632 40.87 49.80 -60.04
CA ALA A 632 40.28 51.08 -60.46
C ALA A 632 41.24 52.28 -60.29
N THR A 633 42.14 52.29 -59.30
CA THR A 633 43.20 53.32 -59.24
C THR A 633 44.24 53.10 -60.33
N VAL A 634 44.71 51.86 -60.53
CA VAL A 634 45.71 51.54 -61.58
C VAL A 634 45.18 51.82 -62.99
N THR A 635 43.91 51.54 -63.30
CA THR A 635 43.32 51.90 -64.61
C THR A 635 43.23 53.41 -64.79
N LYS A 636 42.93 54.18 -63.72
CA LYS A 636 42.91 55.64 -63.77
C LYS A 636 44.33 56.23 -63.92
N GLU A 637 45.31 55.65 -63.24
CA GLU A 637 46.74 55.98 -63.40
C GLU A 637 47.18 55.70 -64.85
N GLN A 638 46.81 54.56 -65.42
CA GLN A 638 47.07 54.23 -66.83
C GLN A 638 46.34 55.15 -67.83
N GLU A 639 45.10 55.56 -67.55
CA GLU A 639 44.40 56.57 -68.36
C GLU A 639 45.09 57.93 -68.30
N GLU A 640 45.60 58.34 -67.14
CA GLU A 640 46.37 59.58 -66.97
C GLU A 640 47.74 59.51 -67.65
N GLU A 641 48.45 58.37 -67.58
CA GLU A 641 49.68 58.10 -68.33
C GLU A 641 49.44 58.12 -69.84
N VAL A 642 48.39 57.43 -70.34
CA VAL A 642 48.03 57.46 -71.76
C VAL A 642 47.62 58.87 -72.21
N ALA A 643 46.96 59.65 -71.35
CA ALA A 643 46.67 61.06 -71.61
C ALA A 643 47.92 61.95 -71.57
N ALA A 644 48.96 61.60 -70.80
CA ALA A 644 50.26 62.27 -70.81
C ALA A 644 51.06 61.92 -72.06
N VAL A 645 51.11 60.64 -72.47
CA VAL A 645 51.72 60.18 -73.73
C VAL A 645 51.05 60.85 -74.93
N ARG A 646 49.72 60.94 -74.96
CA ARG A 646 48.98 61.67 -76.02
C ARG A 646 49.37 63.16 -76.07
N ARG A 647 49.49 63.82 -74.91
CA ARG A 647 49.96 65.22 -74.83
C ARG A 647 51.39 65.38 -75.35
N LEU A 648 52.31 64.51 -74.92
CA LEU A 648 53.69 64.49 -75.41
C LEU A 648 53.78 64.18 -76.91
N GLN A 649 52.89 63.33 -77.45
CA GLN A 649 52.84 63.02 -78.88
C GLN A 649 52.31 64.19 -79.72
N VAL A 650 51.39 65.00 -79.18
CA VAL A 650 50.97 66.27 -79.79
C VAL A 650 52.13 67.28 -79.80
N GLU A 651 52.80 67.51 -78.67
CA GLU A 651 53.96 68.41 -78.64
C GLU A 651 55.12 67.91 -79.52
N LEU A 652 55.36 66.59 -79.59
CA LEU A 652 56.34 66.01 -80.50
C LEU A 652 55.94 66.14 -81.98
N SER A 653 54.64 66.14 -82.31
CA SER A 653 54.17 66.46 -83.67
C SER A 653 54.34 67.94 -84.01
N ARG A 654 54.13 68.83 -83.02
CA ARG A 654 54.38 70.26 -83.15
C ARG A 654 55.86 70.57 -83.36
N VAL A 655 56.74 70.02 -82.52
CA VAL A 655 58.20 70.18 -82.64
C VAL A 655 58.70 69.63 -83.97
N LYS A 656 58.11 68.55 -84.51
CA LYS A 656 58.38 68.10 -85.88
C LYS A 656 57.96 69.10 -86.95
N ALA A 657 56.78 69.71 -86.83
CA ALA A 657 56.34 70.74 -87.78
C ALA A 657 57.15 72.05 -87.67
N GLU A 658 57.63 72.40 -86.47
CA GLU A 658 58.56 73.50 -86.26
C GLU A 658 59.95 73.16 -86.83
N LEU A 659 60.43 71.92 -86.71
CA LEU A 659 61.66 71.44 -87.35
C LEU A 659 61.57 71.48 -88.88
N GLN A 660 60.48 71.01 -89.47
CA GLN A 660 60.27 71.03 -90.92
C GLN A 660 60.32 72.45 -91.49
N LYS A 661 59.74 73.44 -90.80
CA LYS A 661 59.86 74.85 -91.20
C LYS A 661 61.30 75.35 -91.16
N VAL A 662 62.07 74.98 -90.14
CA VAL A 662 63.50 75.33 -90.06
C VAL A 662 64.32 74.59 -91.12
N GLU A 663 63.90 73.41 -91.57
CA GLU A 663 64.49 72.70 -92.71
C GLU A 663 64.14 73.38 -94.05
N GLU A 664 62.89 73.82 -94.23
CA GLU A 664 62.43 74.61 -95.40
C GLU A 664 63.15 75.96 -95.48
N GLU A 665 63.19 76.74 -94.38
CA GLU A 665 63.95 77.99 -94.25
C GLU A 665 65.44 77.79 -94.54
N ARG A 666 66.02 76.68 -94.06
CA ARG A 666 67.42 76.32 -94.32
C ARG A 666 67.66 75.97 -95.80
N GLU A 667 66.74 75.27 -96.45
CA GLU A 667 66.83 74.99 -97.88
C GLU A 667 66.71 76.26 -98.73
N GLU A 668 65.82 77.19 -98.35
CA GLU A 668 65.65 78.47 -99.03
C GLU A 668 66.93 79.32 -98.91
N LEU A 669 67.46 79.45 -97.68
CA LEU A 669 68.77 80.07 -97.43
C LEU A 669 69.94 79.35 -98.13
N GLN A 670 69.83 78.04 -98.40
CA GLN A 670 70.84 77.32 -99.17
C GLN A 670 70.72 77.63 -100.68
N LYS A 671 69.50 77.69 -101.23
CA LYS A 671 69.24 78.11 -102.62
C LYS A 671 69.75 79.54 -102.87
N ASP A 672 69.55 80.46 -101.91
CA ASP A 672 70.11 81.81 -101.97
C ASP A 672 71.65 81.81 -101.99
N ARG A 673 72.30 81.00 -101.16
CA ARG A 673 73.76 80.87 -101.14
C ARG A 673 74.32 80.21 -102.41
N GLU A 674 73.55 79.34 -103.06
CA GLU A 674 73.90 78.72 -104.35
C GLU A 674 73.72 79.70 -105.51
N GLN A 675 72.67 80.52 -105.51
CA GLN A 675 72.51 81.65 -106.46
C GLN A 675 73.64 82.69 -106.31
N GLN A 676 73.99 83.06 -105.07
CA GLN A 676 75.13 83.95 -104.79
C GLN A 676 76.46 83.35 -105.28
N LYS A 677 76.69 82.04 -105.10
CA LYS A 677 77.85 81.34 -105.67
C LYS A 677 77.89 81.47 -107.19
N HIS A 678 76.81 81.14 -107.90
CA HIS A 678 76.78 81.21 -109.36
C HIS A 678 77.02 82.63 -109.89
N TYR A 679 76.51 83.67 -109.22
CA TYR A 679 76.80 85.06 -109.58
C TYR A 679 78.30 85.39 -109.44
N VAL A 680 78.94 84.95 -108.35
CA VAL A 680 80.39 85.12 -108.15
C VAL A 680 81.21 84.27 -109.13
N GLU A 681 80.79 83.03 -109.41
CA GLU A 681 81.44 82.13 -110.37
C GLU A 681 81.44 82.71 -111.79
N GLN A 682 80.35 83.36 -112.23
CA GLN A 682 80.32 84.07 -113.51
C GLN A 682 81.32 85.24 -113.55
N GLN A 683 81.39 86.07 -112.49
CA GLN A 683 82.40 87.14 -112.43
C GLN A 683 83.84 86.60 -112.40
N VAL A 684 84.08 85.48 -111.72
CA VAL A 684 85.39 84.82 -111.70
C VAL A 684 85.72 84.26 -113.09
N GLN A 685 84.80 83.61 -113.79
CA GLN A 685 85.02 83.09 -115.15
C GLN A 685 85.39 84.20 -116.14
N GLN A 686 84.73 85.35 -116.10
CA GLN A 686 85.08 86.51 -116.94
C GLN A 686 86.51 87.01 -116.66
N ARG A 687 86.95 87.03 -115.39
CA ARG A 687 88.31 87.42 -115.01
C ARG A 687 89.36 86.36 -115.35
N VAL A 688 89.01 85.07 -115.25
CA VAL A 688 89.89 83.95 -115.62
C VAL A 688 90.15 83.93 -117.13
N ALA A 689 89.15 84.17 -117.96
CA ALA A 689 89.32 84.24 -119.42
C ALA A 689 90.31 85.35 -119.84
N ALA A 690 90.28 86.52 -119.17
CA ALA A 690 91.24 87.59 -119.41
C ALA A 690 92.67 87.19 -118.99
N LEU A 691 92.83 86.60 -117.80
CA LEU A 691 94.13 86.17 -117.28
C LEU A 691 94.73 84.97 -118.04
N GLN A 692 93.91 84.14 -118.69
CA GLN A 692 94.39 83.02 -119.51
C GLN A 692 95.13 83.49 -120.77
N ALA A 693 94.71 84.59 -121.39
CA ALA A 693 95.43 85.20 -122.52
C ALA A 693 96.81 85.75 -122.11
N GLU A 694 96.95 86.26 -120.89
CA GLU A 694 98.23 86.72 -120.34
C GLU A 694 99.13 85.52 -119.92
N ALA A 695 98.53 84.44 -119.43
CA ALA A 695 99.25 83.26 -118.96
C ALA A 695 99.95 82.48 -120.09
N GLU A 696 99.38 82.39 -121.29
CA GLU A 696 100.03 81.71 -122.43
C GLU A 696 101.29 82.44 -122.89
N LEU A 697 101.32 83.78 -122.79
CA LEU A 697 102.50 84.60 -123.09
C LEU A 697 103.67 84.30 -122.13
N LEU A 698 103.38 84.11 -120.84
CA LEU A 698 104.37 83.80 -119.80
C LEU A 698 104.79 82.32 -119.78
N ARG A 699 103.93 81.40 -120.24
CA ARG A 699 104.21 79.96 -120.26
C ARG A 699 105.37 79.57 -121.18
N CYS A 700 105.73 80.44 -122.12
CA CYS A 700 106.92 80.28 -122.98
C CYS A 700 108.25 80.66 -122.31
N GLN A 701 108.26 81.12 -121.04
CA GLN A 701 109.47 81.66 -120.39
C GLN A 701 109.90 80.97 -119.07
N LEU A 702 109.08 80.13 -118.43
CA LEU A 702 109.34 79.57 -117.08
C LEU A 702 109.44 78.01 -117.00
N LEU A 703 110.63 77.45 -116.80
CA LEU A 703 110.87 75.99 -116.56
C LEU A 703 111.53 75.72 -115.08
N ALA A 704 110.85 75.13 -113.94
CA ALA A 704 111.03 75.18 -112.33
C ALA A 704 110.78 73.98 -111.15
N ALA A 705 110.42 74.14 -109.76
CA ALA A 705 110.66 73.26 -108.43
C ALA A 705 109.64 72.97 -107.09
N THR A 706 109.99 72.41 -105.80
CA THR A 706 109.12 71.75 -104.58
C THR A 706 109.54 71.58 -102.94
N GLN A 707 108.72 71.15 -101.82
CA GLN A 707 109.05 70.66 -100.30
C GLN A 707 107.97 70.14 -99.09
N GLU A 708 108.20 69.97 -97.66
CA GLU A 708 107.54 69.04 -96.49
C GLU A 708 107.35 69.49 -94.85
N LYS A 709 106.99 68.94 -93.54
CA LYS A 709 106.52 67.77 -92.49
C LYS A 709 106.24 68.17 -90.85
N LEU A 710 105.86 67.59 -89.57
CA LEU A 710 105.12 66.49 -88.60
C LEU A 710 105.17 66.73 -86.91
N GLY A 711 104.67 66.22 -85.63
CA GLY A 711 103.79 65.24 -84.67
C GLY A 711 103.94 65.32 -82.97
N HIS A 712 103.45 64.77 -81.70
CA HIS A 712 102.44 63.89 -80.76
C HIS A 712 102.58 63.99 -79.05
N ALA A 713 102.07 63.44 -77.79
CA ALA A 713 101.08 62.55 -76.84
C ALA A 713 101.22 62.61 -75.12
N GLN A 714 100.68 62.06 -73.87
CA GLN A 714 99.57 61.31 -72.92
C GLN A 714 99.87 61.07 -71.23
N GLU A 715 99.28 60.57 -69.98
CA GLU A 715 98.01 60.19 -68.99
C GLU A 715 98.15 59.61 -67.35
N VAL A 716 97.17 59.41 -66.27
CA VAL A 716 97.02 58.49 -64.86
C VAL A 716 96.38 58.85 -63.28
N THR A 717 95.77 57.98 -62.25
CA THR A 717 95.17 58.18 -60.70
C THR A 717 94.62 57.03 -59.51
N GLU A 718 94.46 57.11 -58.04
CA GLU A 718 93.60 56.26 -56.88
C GLU A 718 93.62 56.27 -55.13
N LEU A 719 92.62 55.71 -54.19
CA LEU A 719 92.49 54.96 -52.70
C LEU A 719 92.02 55.30 -51.05
N HIS A 720 91.34 54.42 -50.09
CA HIS A 720 91.29 54.09 -48.45
C HIS A 720 90.10 54.08 -47.15
N LYS A 721 90.13 53.47 -45.80
CA LYS A 721 89.01 53.25 -44.56
C LYS A 721 89.13 52.59 -42.94
N LYS A 722 88.32 52.77 -41.70
CA LYS A 722 88.24 51.98 -40.21
C LYS A 722 87.29 52.22 -38.75
N LEU A 723 87.16 51.35 -37.58
CA LEU A 723 86.78 51.26 -35.94
C LEU A 723 85.37 51.15 -35.00
N ARG A 724 85.26 50.46 -33.75
CA ARG A 724 84.23 50.43 -32.54
C ARG A 724 84.67 49.83 -31.09
N GLU A 725 84.00 50.09 -29.89
CA GLU A 725 83.67 49.20 -28.65
C GLU A 725 83.49 49.84 -27.19
N ALA A 726 82.55 49.36 -26.30
CA ALA A 726 82.52 49.41 -24.76
C ALA A 726 81.15 49.03 -24.07
N LEU A 727 81.11 48.48 -22.82
CA LEU A 727 79.88 48.07 -22.03
C LEU A 727 80.01 48.04 -20.46
N SER A 728 78.86 47.87 -19.75
CA SER A 728 78.61 47.36 -18.35
C SER A 728 78.44 48.31 -17.13
N LYS A 729 77.33 48.12 -16.35
CA LYS A 729 77.20 48.19 -14.86
C LYS A 729 75.72 48.13 -14.36
N VAL A 730 75.56 47.80 -13.06
CA VAL A 730 74.34 47.85 -12.17
C VAL A 730 73.32 46.70 -12.29
N GLU A 731 73.46 45.70 -11.40
CA GLU A 731 72.48 44.59 -11.16
C GLU A 731 72.11 44.44 -9.66
N GLU A 732 72.28 45.49 -8.85
CA GLU A 732 72.57 45.38 -7.41
C GLU A 732 71.38 45.56 -6.44
N GLN A 733 70.13 45.33 -6.88
CA GLN A 733 68.92 45.66 -6.07
C GLN A 733 67.80 44.59 -6.06
N GLN A 734 68.09 43.40 -5.53
CA GLN A 734 67.06 42.40 -5.14
C GLN A 734 67.50 41.59 -3.90
N ALA A 735 66.84 41.73 -2.73
CA ALA A 735 67.19 40.93 -1.54
C ALA A 735 66.07 40.71 -0.48
N GLU A 736 65.51 41.76 0.12
CA GLU A 736 65.06 41.66 1.53
C GLU A 736 63.63 41.12 1.78
N ALA A 737 62.75 41.07 0.77
CA ALA A 737 61.29 40.92 0.96
C ALA A 737 60.76 39.48 1.26
N ARG A 738 61.59 38.53 1.71
CA ARG A 738 61.25 37.08 1.73
C ARG A 738 61.23 36.36 3.09
N ARG A 739 61.20 37.06 4.24
CA ARG A 739 61.44 36.45 5.58
C ARG A 739 60.29 36.47 6.61
N LEU A 740 59.03 36.73 6.24
CA LEU A 740 57.93 36.96 7.21
C LEU A 740 56.61 36.19 6.93
N MET A 741 56.65 35.06 6.22
CA MET A 741 55.43 34.32 5.83
C MET A 741 55.26 32.91 6.42
N GLU A 742 56.24 32.38 7.16
CA GLU A 742 56.31 30.94 7.48
C GLU A 742 55.94 30.57 8.93
N GLU A 743 55.78 31.54 9.85
CA GLU A 743 55.54 31.28 11.29
C GLU A 743 54.06 31.04 11.70
N LYS A 744 53.11 31.01 10.77
CA LYS A 744 51.66 31.08 11.09
C LYS A 744 50.91 29.73 11.11
N THR A 745 51.54 28.61 10.75
CA THR A 745 50.80 27.37 10.38
C THR A 745 50.77 26.24 11.43
N GLU A 746 51.52 26.31 12.52
CA GLU A 746 51.77 25.13 13.40
C GLU A 746 51.27 25.25 14.85
N LEU A 747 50.13 25.92 15.07
CA LEU A 747 49.33 25.88 16.32
C LEU A 747 47.82 25.93 15.97
N GLN A 748 47.17 24.92 15.37
CA GLN A 748 47.19 23.46 15.57
C GLN A 748 46.67 22.93 16.93
N GLN A 749 45.75 21.95 16.81
CA GLN A 749 45.40 20.85 17.72
C GLN A 749 44.64 21.08 19.05
N ASN A 750 44.77 22.21 19.76
CA ASN A 750 44.30 22.29 21.17
C ASN A 750 42.82 22.68 21.47
N LEU A 751 41.87 22.43 20.55
CA LEU A 751 40.42 22.69 20.80
C LEU A 751 39.47 21.52 20.46
N GLN A 752 39.99 20.28 20.51
CA GLN A 752 39.20 19.06 20.25
C GLN A 752 38.79 18.29 21.52
N THR A 753 39.16 18.81 22.71
CA THR A 753 39.12 18.12 24.02
C THR A 753 38.08 18.70 25.00
N HIS A 754 36.85 18.94 24.53
CA HIS A 754 35.75 19.46 25.36
C HIS A 754 34.39 18.75 25.19
N ARG A 755 34.36 17.57 24.54
CA ARG A 755 33.10 16.92 24.11
C ARG A 755 32.70 15.65 24.89
N LEU A 756 33.39 15.29 25.99
CA LEU A 756 33.14 14.04 26.74
C LEU A 756 33.11 14.17 28.28
N THR A 757 33.09 15.38 28.85
CA THR A 757 33.16 15.61 30.31
C THR A 757 31.80 15.79 31.01
N VAL A 758 30.69 15.84 30.27
CA VAL A 758 29.36 16.20 30.83
C VAL A 758 28.51 14.98 31.23
N GLN A 759 28.88 13.76 30.79
CA GLN A 759 27.99 12.59 30.84
C GLN A 759 28.19 11.66 32.06
N ASN A 760 28.90 12.09 33.11
CA ASN A 760 29.39 11.18 34.16
C ASN A 760 29.36 11.73 35.61
N GLN A 761 28.32 12.51 35.96
CA GLN A 761 28.13 13.03 37.33
C GLN A 761 26.76 12.75 37.97
N GLU A 762 25.77 12.22 37.24
CA GLU A 762 24.39 12.04 37.77
C GLU A 762 24.14 10.69 38.47
N LEU A 763 25.03 9.70 38.31
CA LEU A 763 24.83 8.32 38.80
C LEU A 763 25.39 8.03 40.21
N GLN A 764 25.79 9.03 41.00
CA GLN A 764 26.47 8.83 42.29
C GLN A 764 25.76 9.39 43.55
N GLN A 765 24.51 9.87 43.47
CA GLN A 765 23.82 10.50 44.61
C GLN A 765 22.47 9.90 45.04
N GLN A 766 22.14 8.66 44.66
CA GLN A 766 20.87 8.00 45.08
C GLN A 766 21.01 6.75 45.98
N VAL A 767 22.17 6.54 46.59
CA VAL A 767 22.41 5.44 47.55
C VAL A 767 22.05 5.81 49.01
N GLN A 768 21.87 7.10 49.32
CA GLN A 768 21.72 7.62 50.70
C GLN A 768 20.29 7.56 51.27
N ARG A 769 19.53 6.48 51.06
CA ARG A 769 18.13 6.35 51.54
C ARG A 769 17.77 5.02 52.24
N ALA A 770 18.75 4.24 52.67
CA ALA A 770 18.52 2.92 53.28
C ALA A 770 18.33 2.94 54.82
N ASP A 771 19.02 3.83 55.55
CA ASP A 771 19.32 3.61 56.98
C ASP A 771 18.32 4.19 58.00
N ALA A 772 17.14 4.65 57.56
CA ALA A 772 16.21 5.43 58.42
C ALA A 772 15.03 4.63 59.04
N ALA A 773 14.93 3.31 58.80
CA ALA A 773 13.70 2.55 59.08
C ALA A 773 13.67 1.72 60.39
N LEU A 774 14.79 1.57 61.10
CA LEU A 774 14.92 0.62 62.23
C LEU A 774 14.65 1.20 63.63
N GLY A 775 14.27 2.48 63.74
CA GLY A 775 14.28 3.21 65.02
C GLY A 775 13.04 3.09 65.92
N MET A 776 11.84 2.85 65.39
CA MET A 776 10.58 3.10 66.14
C MET A 776 9.91 1.87 66.78
N ALA A 777 10.40 0.66 66.53
CA ALA A 777 9.70 -0.59 66.86
C ALA A 777 9.92 -1.15 68.29
N LYS A 778 10.32 -0.34 69.28
CA LYS A 778 10.67 -0.83 70.64
C LYS A 778 10.16 -0.01 71.84
N ALA A 779 9.24 0.95 71.63
CA ALA A 779 8.88 1.94 72.67
C ALA A 779 7.44 1.84 73.25
N GLN A 780 6.64 0.84 72.88
CA GLN A 780 5.19 0.80 73.23
C GLN A 780 4.70 -0.50 73.91
N GLN A 781 5.60 -1.39 74.35
CA GLN A 781 5.23 -2.78 74.72
C GLN A 781 5.29 -3.10 76.23
N LEU A 782 5.20 -2.09 77.12
CA LEU A 782 5.36 -2.25 78.58
C LEU A 782 4.39 -1.40 79.44
N GLN A 783 3.13 -1.19 79.05
CA GLN A 783 2.19 -0.39 79.87
C GLN A 783 0.69 -0.78 79.83
N GLN A 784 0.34 -2.03 79.52
CA GLN A 784 -1.08 -2.50 79.49
C GLN A 784 -1.29 -3.90 80.09
N LEU A 785 -0.79 -4.16 81.30
CA LEU A 785 -1.13 -5.36 82.09
C LEU A 785 -1.31 -5.03 83.58
N GLN A 786 -2.46 -4.44 83.92
CA GLN A 786 -3.02 -4.35 85.27
C GLN A 786 -4.55 -4.21 85.20
N GLU A 787 -5.24 -4.47 86.31
CA GLU A 787 -6.71 -4.39 86.49
C GLU A 787 -7.57 -5.48 85.82
N HIS A 788 -7.40 -6.73 86.27
CA HIS A 788 -8.43 -7.78 86.19
C HIS A 788 -8.82 -8.27 87.59
N ALA A 789 -9.91 -7.70 88.13
CA ALA A 789 -10.44 -8.02 89.46
C ALA A 789 -11.97 -7.89 89.57
N GLY A 790 -12.71 -8.48 88.62
CA GLY A 790 -14.20 -8.49 88.61
C GLY A 790 -14.86 -9.73 87.98
N SER A 791 -14.06 -10.77 87.74
CA SER A 791 -14.25 -11.89 86.80
C SER A 791 -15.33 -12.94 87.18
N ARG A 792 -16.45 -12.53 87.78
CA ARG A 792 -17.59 -13.45 88.00
C ARG A 792 -18.98 -12.82 87.87
N GLN A 793 -19.15 -11.55 88.23
CA GLN A 793 -20.36 -10.79 87.88
C GLN A 793 -20.24 -10.16 86.48
N GLN A 794 -19.02 -9.78 86.07
CA GLN A 794 -18.72 -9.38 84.69
C GLN A 794 -19.10 -10.50 83.71
N LEU A 795 -18.56 -11.72 83.86
CA LEU A 795 -18.85 -12.86 82.97
C LEU A 795 -20.35 -13.14 82.75
N GLN A 796 -21.19 -12.90 83.74
CA GLN A 796 -22.63 -13.18 83.63
C GLN A 796 -23.40 -12.05 82.92
N ALA A 797 -22.98 -10.79 83.11
CA ALA A 797 -23.44 -9.65 82.32
C ALA A 797 -22.88 -9.69 80.89
N GLU A 798 -21.62 -10.10 80.73
CA GLU A 798 -20.93 -10.29 79.46
C GLU A 798 -21.55 -11.43 78.64
N LEU A 799 -21.98 -12.54 79.25
CA LEU A 799 -22.71 -13.58 78.53
C LEU A 799 -24.07 -13.10 78.00
N GLN A 800 -24.77 -12.21 78.73
CA GLN A 800 -26.00 -11.58 78.24
C GLN A 800 -25.72 -10.50 77.18
N ALA A 801 -24.69 -9.68 77.38
CA ALA A 801 -24.24 -8.69 76.41
C ALA A 801 -23.73 -9.35 75.12
N GLU A 802 -23.03 -10.48 75.19
CA GLU A 802 -22.60 -11.26 74.03
C GLU A 802 -23.75 -11.98 73.34
N ARG A 803 -24.78 -12.43 74.07
CA ARG A 803 -26.02 -12.89 73.41
C ARG A 803 -26.71 -11.74 72.66
N GLY A 804 -26.75 -10.53 73.24
CA GLY A 804 -27.24 -9.33 72.56
C GLY A 804 -26.40 -8.93 71.34
N ARG A 805 -25.06 -8.88 71.49
CA ARG A 805 -24.10 -8.62 70.40
C ARG A 805 -24.14 -9.71 69.33
N SER A 806 -24.38 -10.96 69.69
CA SER A 806 -24.51 -12.08 68.75
C SER A 806 -25.80 -11.98 67.95
N GLN A 807 -26.93 -11.65 68.60
CA GLN A 807 -28.20 -11.37 67.91
C GLN A 807 -28.12 -10.10 67.03
N GLN A 808 -27.43 -9.04 67.48
CA GLN A 808 -27.15 -7.87 66.66
C GLN A 808 -26.23 -8.20 65.47
N ARG A 809 -25.17 -9.01 65.67
CA ARG A 809 -24.30 -9.50 64.60
C ARG A 809 -25.06 -10.37 63.61
N GLN A 810 -25.95 -11.26 64.05
CA GLN A 810 -26.83 -12.04 63.18
C GLN A 810 -27.76 -11.13 62.37
N ALA A 811 -28.45 -10.17 63.00
CA ALA A 811 -29.30 -9.22 62.29
C ALA A 811 -28.53 -8.31 61.30
N GLN A 812 -27.28 -7.94 61.63
CA GLN A 812 -26.38 -7.22 60.72
C GLN A 812 -25.93 -8.11 59.55
N LEU A 813 -25.61 -9.38 59.78
CA LEU A 813 -25.25 -10.35 58.74
C LEU A 813 -26.45 -10.67 57.83
N GLU A 814 -27.67 -10.79 58.36
CA GLU A 814 -28.89 -10.93 57.56
C GLU A 814 -29.16 -9.68 56.71
N LEU A 815 -29.00 -8.49 57.29
CA LEU A 815 -29.13 -7.23 56.55
C LEU A 815 -28.04 -7.10 55.46
N GLN A 816 -26.79 -7.46 55.75
CA GLN A 816 -25.70 -7.51 54.77
C GLN A 816 -25.96 -8.55 53.68
N LEU A 817 -26.50 -9.73 54.01
CA LEU A 817 -26.91 -10.73 53.02
C LEU A 817 -28.06 -10.24 52.15
N GLN A 818 -29.03 -9.52 52.72
CA GLN A 818 -30.14 -8.94 51.96
C GLN A 818 -29.67 -7.79 51.06
N GLN A 819 -28.75 -6.95 51.53
CA GLN A 819 -28.09 -5.89 50.73
C GLN A 819 -27.17 -6.48 49.64
N SER A 820 -26.42 -7.54 49.94
CA SER A 820 -25.60 -8.26 48.97
C SER A 820 -26.46 -8.92 47.90
N ARG A 821 -27.62 -9.48 48.27
CA ARG A 821 -28.60 -10.04 47.32
C ARG A 821 -29.22 -8.95 46.44
N SER A 822 -29.61 -7.80 46.99
CA SER A 822 -30.18 -6.71 46.19
C SER A 822 -29.14 -6.03 45.28
N GLN A 823 -27.88 -5.93 45.72
CA GLN A 823 -26.76 -5.53 44.86
C GLN A 823 -26.50 -6.57 43.76
N ALA A 824 -26.59 -7.86 44.07
CA ALA A 824 -26.43 -8.92 43.06
C ALA A 824 -27.55 -8.87 42.00
N THR A 825 -28.82 -8.71 42.39
CA THR A 825 -29.93 -8.55 41.42
C THR A 825 -29.81 -7.26 40.62
N LEU A 826 -29.38 -6.15 41.22
CA LEU A 826 -29.13 -4.90 40.48
C LEU A 826 -27.95 -5.01 39.49
N LYS A 827 -26.89 -5.77 39.84
CA LYS A 827 -25.82 -6.10 38.88
C LYS A 827 -26.33 -7.02 37.76
N GLN A 828 -27.13 -8.05 38.09
CA GLN A 828 -27.76 -8.94 37.13
C GLN A 828 -28.57 -8.13 36.09
N GLU A 829 -29.48 -7.27 36.55
CA GLU A 829 -30.26 -6.38 35.67
C GLU A 829 -29.39 -5.43 34.84
N GLN A 830 -28.26 -4.95 35.37
CA GLN A 830 -27.32 -4.11 34.61
C GLN A 830 -26.61 -4.90 33.50
N PHE A 831 -26.21 -6.15 33.77
CA PHE A 831 -25.65 -7.04 32.75
C PHE A 831 -26.69 -7.43 31.70
N ASP A 832 -27.93 -7.72 32.10
CA ASP A 832 -29.02 -8.07 31.16
C ASP A 832 -29.37 -6.87 30.25
N ARG A 833 -29.43 -5.64 30.80
CA ARG A 833 -29.63 -4.42 30.02
C ARG A 833 -28.45 -4.13 29.09
N ALA A 834 -27.21 -4.37 29.53
CA ALA A 834 -26.02 -4.22 28.68
C ALA A 834 -25.99 -5.26 27.55
N ALA A 835 -26.34 -6.52 27.84
CA ALA A 835 -26.46 -7.58 26.85
C ALA A 835 -27.54 -7.27 25.80
N ALA A 836 -28.71 -6.79 26.22
CA ALA A 836 -29.77 -6.36 25.31
C ALA A 836 -29.34 -5.17 24.42
N ALA A 837 -28.61 -4.19 24.97
CA ALA A 837 -28.07 -3.07 24.20
C ALA A 837 -27.00 -3.52 23.18
N LEU A 838 -26.13 -4.46 23.56
CA LEU A 838 -25.14 -5.07 22.65
C LEU A 838 -25.82 -5.90 21.55
N GLN A 839 -26.87 -6.66 21.86
CA GLN A 839 -27.67 -7.38 20.87
C GLN A 839 -28.36 -6.43 19.87
N GLN A 840 -28.93 -5.31 20.34
CA GLN A 840 -29.49 -4.30 19.44
C GLN A 840 -28.42 -3.66 18.55
N ARG A 841 -27.23 -3.34 19.10
CA ARG A 841 -26.12 -2.79 18.30
C ARG A 841 -25.60 -3.81 17.27
N ALA A 842 -25.50 -5.09 17.63
CA ALA A 842 -25.14 -6.16 16.71
C ALA A 842 -26.18 -6.33 15.58
N ALA A 843 -27.47 -6.34 15.90
CA ALA A 843 -28.55 -6.39 14.89
C ALA A 843 -28.55 -5.16 13.96
N GLY A 844 -28.24 -3.98 14.49
CA GLY A 844 -28.06 -2.75 13.71
C GLY A 844 -26.87 -2.84 12.74
N LEU A 845 -25.71 -3.31 13.22
CA LEU A 845 -24.52 -3.54 12.39
C LEU A 845 -24.77 -4.62 11.32
N GLU A 846 -25.49 -5.70 11.65
CA GLU A 846 -25.93 -6.69 10.68
C GLU A 846 -26.83 -6.09 9.59
N ALA A 847 -27.78 -5.22 9.96
CA ALA A 847 -28.64 -4.54 9.01
C ALA A 847 -27.85 -3.59 8.08
N GLN A 848 -26.89 -2.84 8.64
CA GLN A 848 -25.97 -2.00 7.86
C GLN A 848 -25.09 -2.83 6.91
N LEU A 849 -24.54 -3.96 7.37
CA LEU A 849 -23.76 -4.87 6.52
C LEU A 849 -24.61 -5.51 5.41
N LYS A 850 -25.88 -5.84 5.68
CA LYS A 850 -26.82 -6.33 4.66
C LYS A 850 -27.13 -5.23 3.62
N ALA A 851 -27.37 -3.99 4.05
CA ALA A 851 -27.58 -2.86 3.14
C ALA A 851 -26.33 -2.54 2.29
N LEU A 852 -25.14 -2.52 2.90
CA LEU A 852 -23.87 -2.31 2.19
C LEU A 852 -23.58 -3.42 1.17
N ARG A 853 -23.92 -4.68 1.46
CA ARG A 853 -23.81 -5.79 0.50
C ARG A 853 -24.69 -5.58 -0.74
N VAL A 854 -25.93 -5.11 -0.57
CA VAL A 854 -26.83 -4.79 -1.70
C VAL A 854 -26.24 -3.66 -2.55
N VAL A 855 -25.84 -2.55 -1.93
CA VAL A 855 -25.22 -1.41 -2.64
C VAL A 855 -23.93 -1.82 -3.37
N LEU A 856 -23.12 -2.72 -2.80
CA LEU A 856 -21.95 -3.27 -3.48
C LEU A 856 -22.31 -4.19 -4.65
N GLN A 857 -23.38 -4.99 -4.54
CA GLN A 857 -23.89 -5.80 -5.65
C GLN A 857 -24.42 -4.92 -6.79
N ASP A 858 -25.17 -3.86 -6.48
CA ASP A 858 -25.69 -2.89 -7.46
C ASP A 858 -24.53 -2.17 -8.19
N ASN A 859 -23.52 -1.70 -7.46
CA ASN A 859 -22.32 -1.08 -8.05
C ASN A 859 -21.55 -2.06 -8.96
N VAL A 860 -21.38 -3.31 -8.53
CA VAL A 860 -20.76 -4.37 -9.36
C VAL A 860 -21.57 -4.64 -10.62
N GLN A 861 -22.90 -4.61 -10.55
CA GLN A 861 -23.77 -4.81 -11.70
C GLN A 861 -23.71 -3.61 -12.68
N GLN A 862 -23.71 -2.38 -12.17
CA GLN A 862 -23.51 -1.17 -12.98
C GLN A 862 -22.15 -1.17 -13.70
N LEU A 863 -21.08 -1.62 -13.04
CA LEU A 863 -19.75 -1.74 -13.67
C LEU A 863 -19.74 -2.81 -14.78
N LYS A 864 -20.41 -3.96 -14.60
CA LYS A 864 -20.57 -4.94 -15.70
C LYS A 864 -21.32 -4.34 -16.89
N GLU A 865 -22.42 -3.62 -16.65
CA GLU A 865 -23.16 -2.97 -17.72
C GLU A 865 -22.33 -1.90 -18.45
N GLN A 866 -21.50 -1.15 -17.75
CA GLN A 866 -20.57 -0.19 -18.36
C GLN A 866 -19.51 -0.92 -19.22
N MET A 867 -18.94 -2.01 -18.74
CA MET A 867 -17.99 -2.85 -19.51
C MET A 867 -18.66 -3.47 -20.74
N GLU A 868 -19.89 -3.96 -20.63
CA GLU A 868 -20.66 -4.44 -21.79
C GLU A 868 -20.93 -3.34 -22.82
N ARG A 869 -21.31 -2.13 -22.37
CA ARG A 869 -21.53 -0.98 -23.25
C ARG A 869 -20.23 -0.56 -23.95
N SER A 870 -19.10 -0.56 -23.22
CA SER A 870 -17.76 -0.29 -23.76
C SER A 870 -17.31 -1.34 -24.78
N ASN A 871 -17.56 -2.62 -24.53
CA ASN A 871 -17.29 -3.69 -25.49
C ASN A 871 -18.16 -3.55 -26.76
N LYS A 872 -19.43 -3.15 -26.61
CA LYS A 872 -20.35 -2.89 -27.74
C LYS A 872 -19.89 -1.67 -28.58
N THR A 873 -19.48 -0.57 -27.96
CA THR A 873 -18.92 0.59 -28.70
C THR A 873 -17.56 0.29 -29.33
N SER A 874 -16.69 -0.48 -28.66
CA SER A 874 -15.42 -0.96 -29.23
C SER A 874 -15.64 -1.85 -30.46
N GLY A 875 -16.67 -2.69 -30.46
CA GLY A 875 -17.10 -3.47 -31.63
C GLY A 875 -17.50 -2.56 -32.80
N VAL A 876 -18.44 -1.63 -32.57
CA VAL A 876 -18.89 -0.68 -33.60
C VAL A 876 -17.74 0.18 -34.15
N LEU A 877 -16.79 0.60 -33.32
CA LEU A 877 -15.60 1.31 -33.77
C LEU A 877 -14.71 0.45 -34.67
N LYS A 878 -14.50 -0.83 -34.35
CA LYS A 878 -13.75 -1.78 -35.21
C LYS A 878 -14.46 -1.97 -36.55
N ASP A 879 -15.79 -2.12 -36.55
CA ASP A 879 -16.57 -2.25 -37.78
C ASP A 879 -16.49 -0.98 -38.65
N LEU A 880 -16.53 0.21 -38.04
CA LEU A 880 -16.33 1.49 -38.74
C LEU A 880 -14.90 1.65 -39.27
N HIS A 881 -13.87 1.20 -38.55
CA HIS A 881 -12.50 1.19 -39.05
C HIS A 881 -12.34 0.22 -40.24
N LEU A 882 -12.97 -0.95 -40.20
CA LEU A 882 -13.01 -1.88 -41.34
C LEU A 882 -13.74 -1.30 -42.55
N GLN A 883 -14.89 -0.64 -42.35
CA GLN A 883 -15.61 0.06 -43.41
C GLN A 883 -14.79 1.21 -44.01
N ASN A 884 -14.12 2.01 -43.18
CA ASN A 884 -13.24 3.08 -43.65
C ASN A 884 -12.03 2.53 -44.43
N ALA A 885 -11.44 1.42 -44.01
CA ALA A 885 -10.38 0.75 -44.77
C ALA A 885 -10.87 0.23 -46.13
N GLN A 886 -12.09 -0.33 -46.19
CA GLN A 886 -12.72 -0.75 -47.45
C GLN A 886 -13.04 0.44 -48.37
N LEU A 887 -13.51 1.57 -47.82
CA LEU A 887 -13.75 2.80 -48.57
C LEU A 887 -12.46 3.43 -49.11
N LEU A 888 -11.38 3.42 -48.33
CA LEU A 888 -10.06 3.87 -48.78
C LEU A 888 -9.51 2.98 -49.92
N ALA A 889 -9.66 1.65 -49.80
CA ALA A 889 -9.29 0.73 -50.88
C ALA A 889 -10.14 0.94 -52.15
N ALA A 890 -11.44 1.20 -52.00
CA ALA A 890 -12.31 1.55 -53.12
C ALA A 890 -11.90 2.88 -53.78
N LEU A 891 -11.57 3.90 -52.99
CA LEU A 891 -11.08 5.20 -53.46
C LEU A 891 -9.78 5.06 -54.27
N GLN A 892 -8.80 4.30 -53.77
CA GLN A 892 -7.56 4.01 -54.51
C GLN A 892 -7.84 3.34 -55.86
N VAL A 893 -8.81 2.40 -55.93
CA VAL A 893 -9.22 1.77 -57.18
C VAL A 893 -9.90 2.76 -58.13
N THR A 894 -10.69 3.72 -57.62
CA THR A 894 -11.27 4.78 -58.46
C THR A 894 -10.22 5.79 -58.95
N GLU A 895 -9.26 6.20 -58.11
CA GLU A 895 -8.14 7.05 -58.52
C GLU A 895 -7.30 6.40 -59.61
N LEU A 896 -6.97 5.11 -59.47
CA LEU A 896 -6.19 4.38 -60.48
C LEU A 896 -6.95 4.27 -61.81
N ARG A 897 -8.28 4.14 -61.77
CA ARG A 897 -9.13 4.19 -62.98
C ARG A 897 -9.18 5.59 -63.59
N GLN A 898 -9.29 6.64 -62.79
CA GLN A 898 -9.23 8.02 -63.24
C GLN A 898 -7.88 8.34 -63.91
N LYS A 899 -6.76 8.03 -63.25
CA LYS A 899 -5.40 8.19 -63.77
C LYS A 899 -5.13 7.38 -65.06
N GLN A 900 -5.88 6.30 -65.30
CA GLN A 900 -5.89 5.56 -66.56
C GLN A 900 -6.82 6.17 -67.63
N ALA A 901 -7.90 6.84 -67.23
CA ALA A 901 -8.79 7.57 -68.14
C ALA A 901 -8.13 8.87 -68.63
N GLU A 902 -7.53 9.65 -67.74
CA GLU A 902 -6.76 10.87 -68.04
C GLU A 902 -5.64 10.58 -69.06
N LYS A 903 -4.84 9.53 -68.83
CA LYS A 903 -3.81 9.08 -69.79
C LYS A 903 -4.35 8.62 -71.15
N LYS A 904 -5.61 8.18 -71.21
CA LYS A 904 -6.28 7.87 -72.49
C LYS A 904 -6.81 9.14 -73.15
N ASN A 905 -7.27 10.12 -72.37
CA ASN A 905 -7.76 11.39 -72.89
C ASN A 905 -6.61 12.20 -73.50
N SER A 906 -5.46 12.31 -72.82
CA SER A 906 -4.27 12.97 -73.39
C SER A 906 -3.81 12.26 -74.68
N GLN A 907 -3.79 10.92 -74.70
CA GLN A 907 -3.48 10.14 -75.92
C GLN A 907 -4.53 10.27 -77.04
N LEU A 908 -5.73 10.77 -76.77
CA LEU A 908 -6.74 11.12 -77.76
C LEU A 908 -6.58 12.58 -78.21
N GLU A 909 -6.26 13.49 -77.29
CA GLU A 909 -5.90 14.89 -77.59
C GLU A 909 -4.65 14.97 -78.48
N ASP A 910 -3.60 14.19 -78.18
CA ASP A 910 -2.40 14.01 -79.02
C ASP A 910 -2.77 13.53 -80.44
N LYS A 911 -3.74 12.62 -80.56
CA LYS A 911 -4.21 12.12 -81.86
C LYS A 911 -5.09 13.12 -82.59
N VAL A 912 -5.95 13.86 -81.89
CA VAL A 912 -6.80 14.89 -82.47
C VAL A 912 -5.96 16.08 -82.95
N THR A 913 -4.94 16.48 -82.19
CA THR A 913 -4.00 17.53 -82.60
C THR A 913 -3.11 17.08 -83.76
N ALA A 914 -2.63 15.83 -83.78
CA ALA A 914 -1.91 15.27 -84.92
C ALA A 914 -2.79 15.15 -86.19
N LEU A 915 -4.03 14.67 -86.06
CA LEU A 915 -5.00 14.65 -87.16
C LEU A 915 -5.36 16.07 -87.62
N GLY A 916 -5.44 17.04 -86.70
CA GLY A 916 -5.63 18.45 -87.00
C GLY A 916 -4.40 19.13 -87.64
N ALA A 917 -3.19 18.61 -87.43
CA ALA A 917 -2.00 18.99 -88.18
C ALA A 917 -2.05 18.42 -89.61
N LEU A 918 -2.28 17.11 -89.76
CA LEU A 918 -2.44 16.45 -91.05
C LEU A 918 -3.58 17.05 -91.89
N LEU A 919 -4.71 17.41 -91.27
CA LEU A 919 -5.80 18.12 -91.96
C LEU A 919 -5.39 19.52 -92.44
N ARG A 920 -4.59 20.25 -91.66
CA ARG A 920 -4.05 21.55 -92.11
C ARG A 920 -3.02 21.40 -93.23
N GLU A 921 -2.18 20.36 -93.20
CA GLU A 921 -1.26 20.02 -94.28
C GLU A 921 -2.00 19.61 -95.56
N VAL A 922 -3.04 18.77 -95.46
CA VAL A 922 -3.87 18.36 -96.59
C VAL A 922 -4.68 19.53 -97.16
N VAL A 923 -5.22 20.42 -96.32
CA VAL A 923 -5.89 21.64 -96.78
C VAL A 923 -4.89 22.58 -97.46
N ALA A 924 -3.68 22.77 -96.91
CA ALA A 924 -2.63 23.57 -97.56
C ALA A 924 -2.20 22.98 -98.91
N ALA A 925 -2.01 21.66 -98.99
CA ALA A 925 -1.70 20.95 -100.23
C ALA A 925 -2.83 21.08 -101.28
N ALA A 926 -4.10 20.99 -100.86
CA ALA A 926 -5.24 21.21 -101.74
C ALA A 926 -5.29 22.67 -102.25
N MET A 927 -5.10 23.64 -101.35
CA MET A 927 -5.07 25.08 -101.67
C MET A 927 -3.84 25.51 -102.50
N THR A 928 -2.84 24.64 -102.66
CA THR A 928 -1.69 24.83 -103.58
C THR A 928 -1.76 23.99 -104.85
N SER A 929 -2.88 23.30 -105.07
CA SER A 929 -3.19 22.51 -106.28
C SER A 929 -4.29 23.15 -107.16
N SER A 930 -4.69 24.38 -106.82
CA SER A 930 -5.59 25.26 -107.58
C SER A 930 -4.87 26.55 -107.98
#